data_AF-A0AAW9HKC5-F1
#
_entry.id   AF-A0AAW9HKC5-F1
#
_cell.length_a   1.000
_cell.length_b   1.000
_cell.length_c   1.000
_cell.angle_alpha   90.00
_cell.angle_beta   90.00
_cell.angle_gamma   90.00
#
_symmetry.space_group_name_H-M   'P 1'
#
loop_
_entity.id
_entity.type
_entity.pdbx_description
1 polymer ?
#
loop_
_entity_poly.entity_id
_entity_poly.type
_entity_poly.pdbx_seq_one_letter_code
_entity_poly.pdbx_strand_id
1 'polypeptide(L)'
;MQTRRYAAILAAAARQKLSRRAVPQADELPRVKVHAVAERAVGEGIARFAGGGVGGHAPAALLHQLCLGPTLDILADSRLPLVATGAVITDLRWEILSPVPFGRPLTVRAWVASFERDEKGTALRVAADILYDGAVCYREIARYLDRGSSGSPVHLTGAEPQPEHSVWPEGGAPSAPSSAPAPSAPGAPSAPGAALDFRTEFGVDEAGHLRYATPYALAERRFTAKDARHWARLTGDINPIHLSGATARLFGFSGAVLHGAATDAWACGQLGLRGDAQGSGEVSFRAPVVLPQKVVLRAVGEEGAVAVVEERTGRDLVHLRYTSSELREAQAGIVLPIREGKPSSTAVSRGMVEVFAEGDAALAASLEEAIPWRRTYREPYAQLTRIDDPAHGAQAARAGLDFVHSTLTLHDGTPLAELRPRGGAPRGEILRGTTVPCPFTVPFRGREIPEHRRGATRQDARGDYVYLSGTELLDHLALWEENGRVQPGVLAALTEVVHNPEMMRLEGRTVAVLGAGAELSPAPTLLATGARVAGVGRSESRRMRTLRARALEAAGDLHIAPSGFGDVTAAPDAVAGWLLSLPGDLVVVDTLYAPGYKFVLVEAGADAVLRMVGEESAAAFAWYGSPTDAYPVAGNDAAAAGAAELSGGTDLANAAELPSPAELPGTAELPGGLLSRAAIRSWAKLAGARPARQGGVVNLLQDIQGPNYAAAKRIGRWRATVEREAGRDISYTIAPMARTESVLISQPLRAGYAGLERLGYPPLAADTAAALLAGLLVWDLHHPEATAASTSFLTDRALDGGLLSIPYQPNDLAGLALLSGAEKLLGRPSKPTAGRLRERPAVGDASSGY
;
A
#
# COMPACT_ATOMS: atom_id res chain seq x y z
N MET A 1 15.90 -19.98 -25.34
CA MET A 1 15.15 -20.11 -26.61
C MET A 1 14.73 -18.76 -27.18
N GLN A 2 14.02 -17.90 -26.42
CA GLN A 2 13.54 -16.59 -26.89
C GLN A 2 14.65 -15.64 -27.40
N THR A 3 15.84 -15.63 -26.79
CA THR A 3 16.99 -14.84 -27.31
C THR A 3 17.38 -15.17 -28.74
N ARG A 4 17.27 -16.45 -29.14
CA ARG A 4 17.54 -16.86 -30.53
C ARG A 4 16.47 -16.34 -31.50
N ARG A 5 15.20 -16.31 -31.07
CA ARG A 5 14.08 -15.76 -31.85
C ARG A 5 14.21 -14.26 -32.09
N TYR A 6 14.51 -13.47 -31.05
CA TYR A 6 14.76 -12.03 -31.22
C TYR A 6 16.00 -11.74 -32.08
N ALA A 7 17.06 -12.55 -31.97
CA ALA A 7 18.21 -12.46 -32.87
C ALA A 7 17.82 -12.76 -34.33
N ALA A 8 16.95 -13.75 -34.57
CA ALA A 8 16.43 -14.05 -35.89
C ALA A 8 15.57 -12.90 -36.45
N ILE A 9 14.72 -12.28 -35.63
CA ILE A 9 13.94 -11.09 -35.98
C ILE A 9 14.85 -9.92 -36.41
N LEU A 10 15.89 -9.64 -35.62
CA LEU A 10 16.88 -8.60 -35.94
C LEU A 10 17.62 -8.90 -37.25
N ALA A 11 18.01 -10.16 -37.47
CA ALA A 11 18.67 -10.59 -38.69
C ALA A 11 17.73 -10.51 -39.92
N ALA A 12 16.46 -10.87 -39.78
CA ALA A 12 15.45 -10.74 -40.83
C ALA A 12 15.20 -9.28 -41.20
N ALA A 13 15.06 -8.40 -40.19
CA ALA A 13 14.91 -6.96 -40.38
C ALA A 13 16.11 -6.32 -41.12
N ALA A 14 17.35 -6.72 -40.76
CA ALA A 14 18.56 -6.25 -41.44
C ALA A 14 18.60 -6.67 -42.92
N ARG A 15 18.18 -7.90 -43.25
CA ARG A 15 18.10 -8.39 -44.63
C ARG A 15 17.04 -7.66 -45.44
N GLN A 16 15.88 -7.35 -44.86
CA GLN A 16 14.81 -6.64 -45.57
C GLN A 16 15.18 -5.20 -45.93
N LYS A 17 15.96 -4.49 -45.11
CA LYS A 17 16.47 -3.16 -45.46
C LYS A 17 17.37 -3.17 -46.72
N LEU A 18 17.94 -4.32 -47.07
CA LEU A 18 18.86 -4.50 -48.19
C LEU A 18 18.16 -5.01 -49.47
N SER A 19 16.91 -5.49 -49.40
CA SER A 19 16.17 -5.99 -50.57
C SER A 19 14.66 -5.77 -50.45
N ARG A 20 14.01 -5.10 -51.42
CA ARG A 20 12.55 -5.04 -51.55
C ARG A 20 12.02 -6.44 -51.93
N ARG A 21 11.37 -7.13 -50.99
CA ARG A 21 10.77 -8.46 -51.24
C ARG A 21 9.33 -8.35 -51.76
N ALA A 22 8.96 -9.33 -52.57
CA ALA A 22 7.60 -9.51 -53.07
C ALA A 22 6.61 -9.80 -51.94
N VAL A 23 5.34 -9.45 -52.18
CA VAL A 23 4.22 -9.75 -51.28
C VAL A 23 3.90 -11.25 -51.39
N PRO A 24 3.74 -11.97 -50.26
CA PRO A 24 3.44 -13.41 -50.27
C PRO A 24 2.04 -13.70 -50.84
N GLN A 25 1.80 -14.92 -51.32
CA GLN A 25 0.46 -15.41 -51.64
C GLN A 25 -0.29 -15.88 -50.38
N ALA A 26 -1.62 -15.99 -50.44
CA ALA A 26 -2.46 -16.29 -49.26
C ALA A 26 -2.20 -17.69 -48.67
N ASP A 27 -1.90 -18.68 -49.51
CA ASP A 27 -1.53 -20.05 -49.15
C ASP A 27 -0.09 -20.18 -48.63
N GLU A 28 0.76 -19.19 -48.87
CA GLU A 28 2.14 -19.13 -48.39
C GLU A 28 2.27 -18.55 -46.97
N LEU A 29 1.15 -18.10 -46.37
CA LEU A 29 1.15 -17.48 -45.05
C LEU A 29 1.62 -18.46 -43.97
N PRO A 30 2.55 -18.05 -43.08
CA PRO A 30 3.18 -18.95 -42.14
C PRO A 30 2.22 -19.48 -41.07
N ARG A 31 2.48 -20.74 -40.69
CA ARG A 31 1.80 -21.47 -39.60
C ARG A 31 2.84 -22.18 -38.76
N VAL A 32 2.64 -22.20 -37.45
CA VAL A 32 3.58 -22.79 -36.48
C VAL A 32 2.80 -23.65 -35.49
N LYS A 33 3.28 -24.86 -35.22
CA LYS A 33 2.77 -25.77 -34.19
C LYS A 33 3.91 -26.09 -33.22
N VAL A 34 3.67 -25.90 -31.93
CA VAL A 34 4.64 -26.25 -30.88
C VAL A 34 3.96 -26.95 -29.71
N HIS A 35 4.73 -27.71 -28.96
CA HIS A 35 4.30 -28.23 -27.66
C HIS A 35 4.73 -27.27 -26.55
N ALA A 36 3.86 -27.12 -25.55
CA ALA A 36 4.07 -26.23 -24.43
C ALA A 36 3.53 -26.84 -23.14
N VAL A 37 3.88 -26.23 -22.01
CA VAL A 37 3.33 -26.54 -20.69
C VAL A 37 3.06 -25.22 -19.98
N ALA A 38 1.87 -25.06 -19.42
CA ALA A 38 1.58 -23.93 -18.54
C ALA A 38 2.23 -24.17 -17.17
N GLU A 39 3.35 -23.51 -16.90
CA GLU A 39 4.06 -23.67 -15.63
C GLU A 39 3.41 -22.87 -14.49
N ARG A 40 3.07 -23.56 -13.39
CA ARG A 40 2.48 -22.92 -12.20
C ARG A 40 3.35 -21.80 -11.64
N ALA A 41 4.67 -22.00 -11.57
CA ALA A 41 5.60 -20.99 -11.04
C ALA A 41 5.56 -19.66 -11.84
N VAL A 42 5.37 -19.74 -13.16
CA VAL A 42 5.23 -18.56 -14.03
C VAL A 42 3.88 -17.90 -13.81
N GLY A 43 2.79 -18.69 -13.74
CA GLY A 43 1.45 -18.19 -13.40
C GLY A 43 1.41 -17.46 -12.06
N GLU A 44 2.08 -18.01 -11.04
CA GLU A 44 2.25 -17.34 -9.75
C GLU A 44 3.05 -16.05 -9.84
N GLY A 45 4.10 -16.03 -10.67
CA GLY A 45 4.86 -14.82 -10.96
C GLY A 45 4.01 -13.72 -11.60
N ILE A 46 3.17 -14.08 -12.56
CA ILE A 46 2.25 -13.16 -13.25
C ILE A 46 1.18 -12.64 -12.29
N ALA A 47 0.54 -13.50 -11.49
CA ALA A 47 -0.45 -13.07 -10.51
C ALA A 47 0.16 -12.09 -9.49
N ARG A 48 1.35 -12.42 -8.96
CA ARG A 48 2.11 -11.51 -8.09
C ARG A 48 2.44 -10.19 -8.78
N PHE A 49 2.83 -10.22 -10.05
CA PHE A 49 3.07 -9.00 -10.83
C PHE A 49 1.78 -8.19 -10.96
N ALA A 50 0.64 -8.82 -11.24
CA ALA A 50 -0.64 -8.17 -11.43
C ALA A 50 -1.28 -7.66 -10.12
N GLY A 51 -0.78 -8.09 -8.95
CA GLY A 51 -1.39 -7.81 -7.65
C GLY A 51 -2.63 -8.64 -7.36
N GLY A 52 -2.83 -9.75 -8.08
CA GLY A 52 -3.94 -10.69 -7.92
C GLY A 52 -3.52 -12.00 -7.27
N GLY A 53 -4.51 -12.82 -6.90
CA GLY A 53 -4.30 -14.19 -6.43
C GLY A 53 -4.12 -15.18 -7.58
N VAL A 54 -3.57 -16.35 -7.29
CA VAL A 54 -3.38 -17.44 -8.27
C VAL A 54 -4.57 -18.37 -8.21
N GLY A 55 -5.12 -18.69 -9.38
CA GLY A 55 -6.20 -19.66 -9.52
C GLY A 55 -5.76 -21.12 -9.44
N GLY A 56 -6.71 -22.02 -9.63
CA GLY A 56 -6.45 -23.43 -9.91
C GLY A 56 -5.83 -23.66 -11.30
N HIS A 57 -6.08 -22.74 -12.24
CA HIS A 57 -5.74 -22.85 -13.66
C HIS A 57 -4.86 -21.70 -14.16
N ALA A 58 -4.37 -21.83 -15.39
CA ALA A 58 -3.48 -20.86 -16.02
C ALA A 58 -4.22 -19.55 -16.36
N PRO A 59 -3.74 -18.39 -15.91
CA PRO A 59 -4.36 -17.10 -16.22
C PRO A 59 -4.16 -16.74 -17.71
N ALA A 60 -5.06 -15.91 -18.27
CA ALA A 60 -5.01 -15.48 -19.68
C ALA A 60 -3.63 -14.95 -20.11
N ALA A 61 -2.97 -14.15 -19.27
CA ALA A 61 -1.64 -13.62 -19.57
C ALA A 61 -0.54 -14.70 -19.67
N LEU A 62 -0.66 -15.82 -18.97
CA LEU A 62 0.23 -16.97 -19.15
C LEU A 62 -0.08 -17.69 -20.47
N LEU A 63 -1.36 -17.85 -20.82
CA LEU A 63 -1.78 -18.47 -22.07
C LEU A 63 -1.28 -17.65 -23.28
N HIS A 64 -1.43 -16.33 -23.23
CA HIS A 64 -0.84 -15.41 -24.22
C HIS A 64 0.69 -15.54 -24.31
N GLN A 65 1.37 -15.73 -23.17
CA GLN A 65 2.81 -15.96 -23.16
C GLN A 65 3.22 -17.27 -23.87
N LEU A 66 2.41 -18.33 -23.79
CA LEU A 66 2.65 -19.57 -24.54
C LEU A 66 2.52 -19.34 -26.06
N CYS A 67 1.57 -18.50 -26.48
CA CYS A 67 1.37 -18.10 -27.88
C CYS A 67 2.47 -17.18 -28.41
N LEU A 68 3.13 -16.40 -27.55
CA LEU A 68 4.20 -15.47 -27.96
C LEU A 68 5.33 -16.16 -28.71
N GLY A 69 5.74 -17.36 -28.30
CA GLY A 69 6.83 -18.09 -28.95
C GLY A 69 6.58 -18.36 -30.44
N PRO A 70 5.51 -19.10 -30.79
CA PRO A 70 5.06 -19.28 -32.17
C PRO A 70 4.84 -17.98 -32.93
N THR A 71 4.28 -16.96 -32.28
CA THR A 71 4.08 -15.64 -32.91
C THR A 71 5.41 -14.98 -33.28
N LEU A 72 6.43 -15.05 -32.43
CA LEU A 72 7.77 -14.55 -32.75
C LEU A 72 8.43 -15.34 -33.87
N ASP A 73 8.17 -16.66 -33.98
CA ASP A 73 8.64 -17.47 -35.10
C ASP A 73 7.98 -17.02 -36.42
N ILE A 74 6.68 -16.69 -36.40
CA ILE A 74 5.96 -16.08 -37.52
C ILE A 74 6.54 -14.72 -37.89
N LEU A 75 6.76 -13.83 -36.92
CA LEU A 75 7.32 -12.50 -37.14
C LEU A 75 8.78 -12.52 -37.64
N ALA A 76 9.51 -13.61 -37.36
CA ALA A 76 10.85 -13.86 -37.89
C ALA A 76 10.84 -14.50 -39.28
N ASP A 77 9.68 -14.96 -39.78
CA ASP A 77 9.57 -15.65 -41.05
C ASP A 77 9.92 -14.70 -42.19
N SER A 78 10.96 -15.07 -42.93
CA SER A 78 11.50 -14.23 -43.98
C SER A 78 10.52 -14.00 -45.15
N ARG A 79 9.49 -14.85 -45.29
CA ARG A 79 8.41 -14.67 -46.29
C ARG A 79 7.55 -13.44 -46.01
N LEU A 80 7.46 -13.02 -44.75
CA LEU A 80 6.70 -11.82 -44.39
C LEU A 80 7.58 -10.57 -44.55
N PRO A 81 7.15 -9.55 -45.31
CA PRO A 81 7.91 -8.33 -45.52
C PRO A 81 7.74 -7.31 -44.37
N LEU A 82 8.04 -7.72 -43.12
CA LEU A 82 7.90 -6.92 -41.89
C LEU A 82 9.26 -6.58 -41.24
N VAL A 83 9.45 -5.32 -40.84
CA VAL A 83 10.56 -4.90 -39.98
C VAL A 83 10.13 -5.06 -38.51
N ALA A 84 10.01 -6.32 -38.09
CA ALA A 84 9.41 -6.71 -36.80
C ALA A 84 10.09 -6.13 -35.55
N THR A 85 11.30 -5.55 -35.66
CA THR A 85 12.02 -4.92 -34.55
C THR A 85 11.34 -3.69 -33.96
N GLY A 86 10.37 -3.09 -34.67
CA GLY A 86 9.54 -1.98 -34.18
C GLY A 86 8.04 -2.25 -34.19
N ALA A 87 7.63 -3.50 -34.45
CA ALA A 87 6.22 -3.86 -34.49
C ALA A 87 5.60 -3.75 -33.09
N VAL A 88 4.48 -3.04 -33.00
CA VAL A 88 3.72 -2.86 -31.76
C VAL A 88 2.40 -3.62 -31.86
N ILE A 89 2.01 -4.26 -30.76
CA ILE A 89 0.66 -4.78 -30.63
C ILE A 89 -0.31 -3.61 -30.49
N THR A 90 -1.29 -3.52 -31.38
CA THR A 90 -2.35 -2.50 -31.31
C THR A 90 -3.62 -3.05 -30.70
N ASP A 91 -3.89 -4.34 -30.93
CA ASP A 91 -5.12 -5.01 -30.50
C ASP A 91 -4.82 -6.43 -30.06
N LEU A 92 -5.49 -6.90 -29.01
CA LEU A 92 -5.49 -8.29 -28.56
C LEU A 92 -6.92 -8.69 -28.22
N ARG A 93 -7.37 -9.82 -28.76
CA ARG A 93 -8.57 -10.50 -28.28
C ARG A 93 -8.19 -11.90 -27.83
N TRP A 94 -8.70 -12.33 -26.69
CA TRP A 94 -8.49 -13.68 -26.18
C TRP A 94 -9.77 -14.24 -25.58
N GLU A 95 -9.89 -15.57 -25.60
CA GLU A 95 -11.01 -16.32 -25.05
C GLU A 95 -10.50 -17.61 -24.40
N ILE A 96 -10.88 -17.80 -23.14
CA ILE A 96 -10.76 -19.06 -22.40
C ILE A 96 -12.07 -19.81 -22.58
N LEU A 97 -12.03 -20.84 -23.42
CA LEU A 97 -13.18 -21.73 -23.70
C LEU A 97 -13.33 -22.80 -22.61
N SER A 98 -12.23 -23.18 -21.98
CA SER A 98 -12.23 -24.03 -20.79
C SER A 98 -10.98 -23.78 -19.93
N PRO A 99 -11.07 -23.86 -18.60
CA PRO A 99 -9.93 -23.63 -17.71
C PRO A 99 -8.74 -24.54 -18.04
N VAL A 100 -7.55 -23.96 -18.20
CA VAL A 100 -6.36 -24.69 -18.66
C VAL A 100 -5.50 -25.15 -17.48
N PRO A 101 -5.30 -26.46 -17.28
CA PRO A 101 -4.57 -26.97 -16.12
C PRO A 101 -3.07 -26.70 -16.20
N PHE A 102 -2.46 -26.39 -15.05
CA PHE A 102 -1.00 -26.29 -14.94
C PHE A 102 -0.30 -27.64 -15.11
N GLY A 103 0.92 -27.62 -15.64
CA GLY A 103 1.81 -28.78 -15.69
C GLY A 103 1.40 -29.88 -16.69
N ARG A 104 0.30 -29.69 -17.42
CA ARG A 104 -0.15 -30.63 -18.45
C ARG A 104 0.46 -30.29 -19.82
N PRO A 105 0.71 -31.31 -20.68
CA PRO A 105 1.12 -31.08 -22.06
C PRO A 105 0.02 -30.35 -22.84
N LEU A 106 0.42 -29.30 -23.57
CA LEU A 106 -0.44 -28.50 -24.42
C LEU A 106 0.12 -28.45 -25.83
N THR A 107 -0.75 -28.24 -26.81
CA THR A 107 -0.35 -27.94 -28.19
C THR A 107 -0.77 -26.53 -28.54
N VAL A 108 0.17 -25.70 -28.96
CA VAL A 108 -0.08 -24.32 -29.40
C VAL A 108 0.05 -24.28 -30.92
N ARG A 109 -0.99 -23.77 -31.59
CA ARG A 109 -1.01 -23.54 -33.04
C ARG A 109 -1.14 -22.05 -33.28
N ALA A 110 -0.26 -21.45 -34.06
CA ALA A 110 -0.36 -20.04 -34.46
C ALA A 110 -0.29 -19.90 -35.99
N TRP A 111 -1.02 -18.94 -36.53
CA TRP A 111 -1.04 -18.66 -37.97
C TRP A 111 -1.32 -17.17 -38.23
N VAL A 112 -0.94 -16.71 -39.42
CA VAL A 112 -1.36 -15.40 -39.89
C VAL A 112 -2.82 -15.47 -40.34
N ALA A 113 -3.71 -14.79 -39.62
CA ALA A 113 -5.12 -14.67 -39.95
C ALA A 113 -5.37 -13.61 -41.03
N SER A 114 -4.66 -12.48 -40.97
CA SER A 114 -4.66 -11.49 -42.05
C SER A 114 -3.32 -10.77 -42.18
N PHE A 115 -3.03 -10.33 -43.40
CA PHE A 115 -1.92 -9.46 -43.73
C PHE A 115 -2.44 -8.25 -44.52
N GLU A 116 -2.13 -7.07 -44.04
CA GLU A 116 -2.56 -5.79 -44.61
C GLU A 116 -1.33 -4.93 -44.84
N ARG A 117 -1.25 -4.27 -46.00
CA ARG A 117 -0.24 -3.26 -46.28
C ARG A 117 -0.88 -2.09 -46.99
N ASP A 118 -0.50 -0.89 -46.59
CA ASP A 118 -0.88 0.36 -47.24
C ASP A 118 0.21 1.43 -47.09
N GLU A 119 -0.13 2.68 -47.43
CA GLU A 119 0.75 3.84 -47.30
C GLU A 119 1.09 4.16 -45.83
N LYS A 120 0.27 3.71 -44.87
CA LYS A 120 0.42 3.97 -43.43
C LYS A 120 1.26 2.90 -42.72
N GLY A 121 1.43 1.73 -43.32
CA GLY A 121 2.32 0.68 -42.83
C GLY A 121 1.91 -0.74 -43.25
N THR A 122 2.49 -1.74 -42.58
CA THR A 122 2.10 -3.14 -42.71
C THR A 122 1.51 -3.61 -41.38
N ALA A 123 0.33 -4.22 -41.41
CA ALA A 123 -0.31 -4.83 -40.27
C ALA A 123 -0.48 -6.35 -40.46
N LEU A 124 -0.30 -7.09 -39.38
CA LEU A 124 -0.42 -8.54 -39.33
C LEU A 124 -1.37 -8.92 -38.20
N ARG A 125 -2.40 -9.70 -38.49
CA ARG A 125 -3.18 -10.37 -37.44
C ARG A 125 -2.68 -11.80 -37.31
N VAL A 126 -2.17 -12.14 -36.13
CA VAL A 126 -1.73 -13.50 -35.79
C VAL A 126 -2.78 -14.10 -34.87
N ALA A 127 -3.39 -15.19 -35.28
CA ALA A 127 -4.29 -15.97 -34.46
C ALA A 127 -3.57 -17.18 -33.87
N ALA A 128 -3.98 -17.60 -32.68
CA ALA A 128 -3.45 -18.79 -32.04
C ALA A 128 -4.51 -19.55 -31.25
N ASP A 129 -4.39 -20.87 -31.25
CA ASP A 129 -5.17 -21.81 -30.44
C ASP A 129 -4.25 -22.57 -29.50
N ILE A 130 -4.71 -22.82 -28.27
CA ILE A 130 -4.11 -23.77 -27.33
C ILE A 130 -5.07 -24.94 -27.18
N LEU A 131 -4.52 -26.15 -27.35
CA LEU A 131 -5.25 -27.40 -27.26
C LEU A 131 -4.77 -28.19 -26.04
N TYR A 132 -5.74 -28.70 -25.28
CA TYR A 132 -5.56 -29.63 -24.18
C TYR A 132 -6.39 -30.89 -24.49
N ASP A 133 -5.74 -32.06 -24.48
CA ASP A 133 -6.35 -33.34 -24.89
C ASP A 133 -7.07 -33.29 -26.25
N GLY A 134 -6.51 -32.53 -27.20
CA GLY A 134 -7.04 -32.37 -28.56
C GLY A 134 -8.21 -31.39 -28.70
N ALA A 135 -8.77 -30.88 -27.60
CA ALA A 135 -9.80 -29.85 -27.61
C ALA A 135 -9.20 -28.45 -27.50
N VAL A 136 -9.72 -27.48 -28.26
CA VAL A 136 -9.32 -26.07 -28.13
C VAL A 136 -9.87 -25.53 -26.81
N CYS A 137 -8.97 -25.08 -25.94
CA CYS A 137 -9.30 -24.56 -24.61
C CYS A 137 -9.04 -23.05 -24.48
N TYR A 138 -8.20 -22.49 -25.35
CA TYR A 138 -7.94 -21.06 -25.43
C TYR A 138 -7.69 -20.65 -26.88
N ARG A 139 -8.15 -19.45 -27.23
CA ARG A 139 -7.92 -18.82 -28.53
C ARG A 139 -7.54 -17.36 -28.35
N GLU A 140 -6.68 -16.85 -29.21
CA GLU A 140 -6.39 -15.43 -29.29
C GLU A 140 -6.19 -14.95 -30.73
N ILE A 141 -6.32 -13.64 -30.92
CA ILE A 141 -5.90 -12.93 -32.12
C ILE A 141 -5.25 -11.60 -31.73
N ALA A 142 -4.01 -11.40 -32.16
CA ALA A 142 -3.21 -10.22 -31.89
C ALA A 142 -2.90 -9.47 -33.19
N ARG A 143 -3.12 -8.15 -33.20
CA ARG A 143 -2.76 -7.29 -34.33
C ARG A 143 -1.43 -6.59 -34.07
N TYR A 144 -0.46 -6.83 -34.95
CA TYR A 144 0.84 -6.17 -34.96
C TYR A 144 0.86 -5.13 -36.07
N LEU A 145 1.30 -3.92 -35.75
CA LEU A 145 1.48 -2.83 -36.71
C LEU A 145 2.96 -2.44 -36.80
N ASP A 146 3.50 -2.47 -38.02
CA ASP A 146 4.79 -1.91 -38.36
C ASP A 146 4.59 -0.68 -39.27
N ARG A 147 4.91 0.51 -38.73
CA ARG A 147 4.84 1.78 -39.48
C ARG A 147 6.05 2.00 -40.39
N GLY A 148 7.12 1.24 -40.22
CA GLY A 148 8.35 1.38 -41.01
C GLY A 148 8.28 0.71 -42.39
N SER A 149 7.29 -0.15 -42.62
CA SER A 149 7.14 -0.95 -43.84
C SER A 149 5.84 -0.59 -44.55
N SER A 150 5.82 0.49 -45.34
CA SER A 150 4.68 0.88 -46.17
C SER A 150 4.83 0.41 -47.63
N GLY A 151 3.72 0.36 -48.36
CA GLY A 151 3.75 0.01 -49.79
C GLY A 151 2.36 -0.01 -50.42
N SER A 152 2.26 -0.58 -51.63
CA SER A 152 0.98 -0.68 -52.35
C SER A 152 -0.07 -1.45 -51.53
N PRO A 153 -1.36 -1.02 -51.62
CA PRO A 153 -2.46 -1.68 -50.92
C PRO A 153 -2.54 -3.18 -51.19
N VAL A 154 -2.48 -3.98 -50.14
CA VAL A 154 -2.66 -5.44 -50.19
C VAL A 154 -3.48 -5.88 -48.98
N HIS A 155 -4.43 -6.79 -49.21
CA HIS A 155 -5.15 -7.49 -48.15
C HIS A 155 -5.15 -8.99 -48.47
N LEU A 156 -4.63 -9.80 -47.55
CA LEU A 156 -4.64 -11.25 -47.65
C LEU A 156 -5.29 -11.83 -46.39
N THR A 157 -6.09 -12.88 -46.57
CA THR A 157 -6.70 -13.64 -45.48
C THR A 157 -6.07 -15.02 -45.44
N GLY A 158 -5.56 -15.41 -44.27
CA GLY A 158 -5.01 -16.74 -44.06
C GLY A 158 -6.11 -17.72 -43.63
N ALA A 159 -6.03 -18.96 -44.12
CA ALA A 159 -6.96 -20.00 -43.72
C ALA A 159 -6.65 -20.52 -42.30
N GLU A 160 -7.71 -20.75 -41.52
CA GLU A 160 -7.66 -21.39 -40.20
C GLU A 160 -7.17 -22.85 -40.32
N PRO A 161 -6.36 -23.36 -39.38
CA PRO A 161 -5.98 -24.77 -39.35
C PRO A 161 -7.21 -25.66 -39.14
N GLN A 162 -7.43 -26.63 -40.02
CA GLN A 162 -8.50 -27.62 -39.86
C GLN A 162 -8.34 -28.40 -38.55
N PRO A 163 -9.44 -28.76 -37.86
CA PRO A 163 -9.36 -29.62 -36.68
C PRO A 163 -8.74 -30.97 -37.06
N GLU A 164 -7.73 -31.39 -36.30
CA GLU A 164 -7.17 -32.73 -36.44
C GLU A 164 -8.24 -33.71 -35.91
N HIS A 165 -8.81 -34.55 -36.78
CA HIS A 165 -9.83 -35.52 -36.40
C HIS A 165 -9.31 -36.43 -35.27
N SER A 166 -9.85 -36.26 -34.06
CA SER A 166 -9.70 -37.23 -32.98
C SER A 166 -10.57 -38.44 -33.31
N VAL A 167 -9.98 -39.46 -33.93
CA VAL A 167 -10.57 -40.79 -33.99
C VAL A 167 -10.56 -41.36 -32.57
N TRP A 168 -11.68 -41.24 -31.86
CA TRP A 168 -11.96 -42.09 -30.71
C TRP A 168 -12.42 -43.45 -31.25
N PRO A 169 -11.88 -44.59 -30.77
CA PRO A 169 -12.55 -45.87 -31.01
C PRO A 169 -13.89 -45.86 -30.26
N GLU A 170 -14.98 -46.05 -31.00
CA GLU A 170 -16.30 -46.30 -30.43
C GLU A 170 -16.22 -47.52 -29.49
N GLY A 171 -16.56 -47.30 -28.22
CA GLY A 171 -16.54 -48.33 -27.21
C GLY A 171 -17.56 -48.05 -26.11
N GLY A 172 -18.83 -48.35 -26.40
CA GLY A 172 -19.85 -48.67 -25.40
C GLY A 172 -20.53 -47.50 -24.68
N ALA A 173 -21.62 -47.00 -25.25
CA ALA A 173 -22.64 -46.27 -24.49
C ALA A 173 -23.57 -47.25 -23.75
N PRO A 174 -24.12 -46.87 -22.58
CA PRO A 174 -25.52 -47.14 -22.27
C PRO A 174 -26.35 -45.88 -22.56
N SER A 175 -27.40 -46.10 -23.31
CA SER A 175 -28.41 -45.14 -23.76
C SER A 175 -29.08 -44.33 -22.64
N ALA A 176 -29.19 -43.02 -22.85
CA ALA A 176 -30.14 -42.13 -22.16
C ALA A 176 -31.11 -41.49 -23.18
N PRO A 177 -32.36 -41.18 -22.79
CA PRO A 177 -33.45 -40.93 -23.72
C PRO A 177 -33.46 -39.52 -24.31
N SER A 178 -34.13 -39.46 -25.46
CA SER A 178 -34.29 -38.32 -26.38
C SER A 178 -35.10 -37.14 -25.83
N SER A 179 -34.71 -35.96 -26.33
CA SER A 179 -35.49 -34.76 -26.68
C SER A 179 -35.77 -33.67 -25.63
N ALA A 180 -34.96 -32.62 -25.70
CA ALA A 180 -35.38 -31.21 -25.67
C ALA A 180 -34.45 -30.42 -26.62
N PRO A 181 -34.92 -29.41 -27.37
CA PRO A 181 -34.09 -28.71 -28.34
C PRO A 181 -33.02 -27.90 -27.62
N ALA A 182 -31.76 -28.19 -27.91
CA ALA A 182 -30.63 -27.41 -27.42
C ALA A 182 -30.71 -25.98 -27.99
N PRO A 183 -30.40 -24.94 -27.18
CA PRO A 183 -30.24 -23.59 -27.70
C PRO A 183 -29.14 -23.60 -28.77
N SER A 184 -29.42 -22.93 -29.88
CA SER A 184 -28.51 -22.74 -31.01
C SER A 184 -27.10 -22.38 -30.53
N ALA A 185 -26.11 -23.16 -30.98
CA ALA A 185 -24.70 -22.96 -30.70
C ALA A 185 -24.28 -21.50 -30.91
N PRO A 186 -23.51 -20.89 -30.01
CA PRO A 186 -22.93 -19.58 -30.28
C PRO A 186 -21.99 -19.72 -31.48
N GLY A 187 -22.19 -18.83 -32.44
CA GLY A 187 -21.59 -18.89 -33.77
C GLY A 187 -20.08 -18.84 -33.76
N ALA A 188 -19.50 -19.31 -34.87
CA ALA A 188 -18.13 -18.99 -35.26
C ALA A 188 -17.84 -17.49 -35.07
N PRO A 189 -16.60 -17.11 -34.70
CA PRO A 189 -16.25 -15.71 -34.51
C PRO A 189 -16.67 -14.91 -35.75
N SER A 190 -17.51 -13.90 -35.52
CA SER A 190 -17.92 -12.95 -36.53
C SER A 190 -16.69 -12.30 -37.18
N ALA A 191 -16.84 -11.88 -38.44
CA ALA A 191 -15.84 -11.13 -39.19
C ALA A 191 -15.19 -10.01 -38.33
N PRO A 192 -13.91 -9.66 -38.57
CA PRO A 192 -13.13 -8.84 -37.64
C PRO A 192 -13.74 -7.45 -37.45
N GLY A 193 -14.45 -7.25 -36.33
CA GLY A 193 -14.95 -5.95 -35.91
C GLY A 193 -13.82 -4.95 -35.68
N ALA A 194 -14.15 -3.66 -35.77
CA ALA A 194 -13.26 -2.55 -35.46
C ALA A 194 -12.58 -2.72 -34.08
N ALA A 195 -11.41 -2.11 -33.93
CA ALA A 195 -10.72 -2.02 -32.65
C ALA A 195 -11.65 -1.43 -31.58
N LEU A 196 -11.48 -1.85 -30.33
CA LEU A 196 -12.19 -1.27 -29.20
C LEU A 196 -11.84 0.24 -29.11
N ASP A 197 -12.86 1.11 -29.13
CA ASP A 197 -12.70 2.54 -28.94
C ASP A 197 -13.79 3.11 -28.04
N PHE A 198 -13.50 3.17 -26.75
CA PHE A 198 -14.37 3.71 -25.73
C PHE A 198 -14.64 5.21 -25.86
N ARG A 199 -13.85 5.96 -26.64
CA ARG A 199 -14.16 7.38 -26.87
C ARG A 199 -15.35 7.54 -27.81
N THR A 200 -15.53 6.62 -28.76
CA THR A 200 -16.71 6.56 -29.62
C THR A 200 -17.90 5.98 -28.86
N GLU A 201 -17.67 4.95 -28.05
CA GLU A 201 -18.73 4.23 -27.35
C GLU A 201 -19.31 4.99 -26.16
N PHE A 202 -18.46 5.54 -25.28
CA PHE A 202 -18.88 6.20 -24.03
C PHE A 202 -18.66 7.73 -24.03
N GLY A 203 -17.99 8.26 -25.05
CA GLY A 203 -17.77 9.69 -25.21
C GLY A 203 -16.61 10.25 -24.38
N VAL A 204 -16.41 11.57 -24.51
CA VAL A 204 -15.35 12.32 -23.83
C VAL A 204 -15.92 13.52 -23.06
N ASP A 205 -15.23 13.94 -21.99
CA ASP A 205 -15.53 15.17 -21.26
C ASP A 205 -15.10 16.43 -22.04
N GLU A 206 -15.38 17.60 -21.49
CA GLU A 206 -15.04 18.90 -22.10
C GLU A 206 -13.53 19.10 -22.31
N ALA A 207 -12.70 18.44 -21.51
CA ALA A 207 -11.24 18.45 -21.64
C ALA A 207 -10.73 17.42 -22.66
N GLY A 208 -11.62 16.61 -23.25
CA GLY A 208 -11.27 15.56 -24.19
C GLY A 208 -10.72 14.30 -23.51
N HIS A 209 -11.01 14.06 -22.23
CA HIS A 209 -10.71 12.80 -21.57
C HIS A 209 -11.89 11.83 -21.66
N LEU A 210 -11.62 10.54 -21.55
CA LEU A 210 -12.67 9.51 -21.55
C LEU A 210 -13.66 9.74 -20.40
N ARG A 211 -14.97 9.65 -20.67
CA ARG A 211 -15.98 9.69 -19.59
C ARG A 211 -15.94 8.39 -18.80
N TYR A 212 -15.99 8.48 -17.49
CA TYR A 212 -15.94 7.32 -16.59
C TYR A 212 -17.33 7.04 -16.02
N ALA A 213 -17.64 5.76 -15.78
CA ALA A 213 -18.86 5.35 -15.09
C ALA A 213 -18.88 5.79 -13.62
N THR A 214 -17.68 5.91 -13.03
CA THR A 214 -17.48 6.34 -11.64
C THR A 214 -16.31 7.31 -11.53
N PRO A 215 -16.39 8.32 -10.64
CA PRO A 215 -15.27 9.23 -10.36
C PRO A 215 -14.10 8.55 -9.62
N TYR A 216 -14.27 7.31 -9.13
CA TYR A 216 -13.25 6.58 -8.37
C TYR A 216 -12.37 5.70 -9.26
N ALA A 217 -11.12 5.50 -8.82
CA ALA A 217 -10.20 4.60 -9.52
C ALA A 217 -10.38 3.21 -8.93
N LEU A 218 -10.49 2.19 -9.78
CA LEU A 218 -10.55 0.80 -9.35
C LEU A 218 -9.19 0.34 -8.81
N ALA A 219 -8.12 0.85 -9.41
CA ALA A 219 -6.76 0.58 -8.99
C ALA A 219 -5.80 1.69 -9.46
N GLU A 220 -4.64 1.79 -8.82
CA GLU A 220 -3.55 2.66 -9.29
C GLU A 220 -2.19 1.99 -9.11
N ARG A 221 -1.27 2.24 -10.05
CA ARG A 221 0.10 1.74 -9.95
C ARG A 221 1.10 2.66 -10.63
N ARG A 222 2.27 2.80 -10.02
CA ARG A 222 3.44 3.38 -10.68
C ARG A 222 4.30 2.26 -11.26
N PHE A 223 4.38 2.19 -12.58
CA PHE A 223 5.28 1.31 -13.29
C PHE A 223 6.63 1.99 -13.54
N THR A 224 7.68 1.20 -13.49
CA THR A 224 9.07 1.61 -13.73
C THR A 224 9.75 0.67 -14.71
N ALA A 225 10.92 1.05 -15.22
CA ALA A 225 11.73 0.16 -16.08
C ALA A 225 12.12 -1.16 -15.37
N LYS A 226 12.05 -1.21 -14.04
CA LYS A 226 12.26 -2.42 -13.26
C LYS A 226 11.11 -3.40 -13.44
N ASP A 227 9.86 -2.91 -13.43
CA ASP A 227 8.66 -3.70 -13.69
C ASP A 227 8.68 -4.31 -15.09
N ALA A 228 9.04 -3.52 -16.11
CA ALA A 228 9.17 -4.03 -17.48
C ALA A 228 10.23 -5.13 -17.61
N ARG A 229 11.39 -4.97 -16.96
CA ARG A 229 12.41 -6.03 -16.92
C ARG A 229 11.97 -7.25 -16.12
N HIS A 230 11.20 -7.06 -15.05
CA HIS A 230 10.64 -8.16 -14.29
C HIS A 230 9.65 -8.96 -15.15
N TRP A 231 8.73 -8.28 -15.82
CA TRP A 231 7.82 -8.91 -16.79
C TRP A 231 8.58 -9.68 -17.86
N ALA A 232 9.60 -9.08 -18.48
CA ALA A 232 10.43 -9.75 -19.49
C ALA A 232 11.11 -11.03 -18.96
N ARG A 233 11.52 -11.06 -17.69
CA ARG A 233 12.10 -12.26 -17.06
C ARG A 233 11.05 -13.34 -16.81
N LEU A 234 9.83 -12.95 -16.45
CA LEU A 234 8.72 -13.88 -16.22
C LEU A 234 8.25 -14.50 -17.54
N THR A 235 8.09 -13.71 -18.59
CA THR A 235 7.42 -14.13 -19.83
C THR A 235 8.39 -14.51 -20.97
N GLY A 236 9.63 -14.02 -20.90
CA GLY A 236 10.60 -14.17 -21.97
C GLY A 236 10.44 -13.16 -23.11
N ASP A 237 9.51 -12.19 -23.01
CA ASP A 237 9.43 -11.06 -23.94
C ASP A 237 10.54 -10.05 -23.64
N ILE A 238 11.67 -10.25 -24.31
CA ILE A 238 12.87 -9.43 -24.18
C ILE A 238 12.98 -8.37 -25.29
N ASN A 239 11.85 -7.92 -25.85
CA ASN A 239 11.86 -6.85 -26.86
C ASN A 239 12.63 -5.62 -26.31
N PRO A 240 13.68 -5.12 -27.02
CA PRO A 240 14.54 -4.06 -26.51
C PRO A 240 13.81 -2.76 -26.11
N ILE A 241 12.63 -2.47 -26.67
CA ILE A 241 11.85 -1.27 -26.30
C ILE A 241 11.41 -1.26 -24.83
N HIS A 242 11.39 -2.40 -24.16
CA HIS A 242 10.98 -2.54 -22.75
C HIS A 242 12.16 -2.53 -21.77
N LEU A 243 13.37 -2.86 -22.23
CA LEU A 243 14.50 -3.16 -21.35
C LEU A 243 15.26 -1.91 -20.87
N SER A 244 15.42 -0.92 -21.75
CA SER A 244 16.14 0.31 -21.45
C SER A 244 15.63 1.50 -22.28
N GLY A 245 15.77 2.70 -21.74
CA GLY A 245 15.45 3.91 -22.51
C GLY A 245 16.37 4.15 -23.71
N ALA A 246 17.62 3.69 -23.64
CA ALA A 246 18.57 3.80 -24.76
C ALA A 246 18.13 2.97 -25.96
N THR A 247 17.74 1.71 -25.73
CA THR A 247 17.22 0.82 -26.77
C THR A 247 15.87 1.30 -27.30
N ALA A 248 14.96 1.76 -26.44
CA ALA A 248 13.65 2.27 -26.86
C ALA A 248 13.75 3.52 -27.76
N ARG A 249 14.73 4.41 -27.53
CA ARG A 249 14.97 5.58 -28.37
C ARG A 249 15.38 5.24 -29.80
N LEU A 250 16.06 4.12 -30.01
CA LEU A 250 16.39 3.63 -31.37
C LEU A 250 15.14 3.30 -32.18
N PHE A 251 13.99 3.10 -31.51
CA PHE A 251 12.70 2.78 -32.12
C PHE A 251 11.68 3.93 -31.96
N GLY A 252 12.13 5.15 -31.65
CA GLY A 252 11.28 6.35 -31.64
C GLY A 252 10.52 6.62 -30.34
N PHE A 253 10.79 5.89 -29.26
CA PHE A 253 10.18 6.15 -27.95
C PHE A 253 11.05 7.08 -27.08
N SER A 254 10.43 7.95 -26.28
CA SER A 254 11.16 8.86 -25.38
C SER A 254 11.80 8.15 -24.17
N GLY A 255 11.32 6.96 -23.83
CA GLY A 255 11.80 6.09 -22.76
C GLY A 255 11.37 4.64 -22.96
N ALA A 256 11.77 3.76 -22.05
CA ALA A 256 11.33 2.35 -22.07
C ALA A 256 9.81 2.28 -21.93
N VAL A 257 9.17 1.36 -22.64
CA VAL A 257 7.69 1.22 -22.63
C VAL A 257 7.32 -0.01 -21.81
N LEU A 258 6.19 0.00 -21.10
CA LEU A 258 5.64 -1.21 -20.48
C LEU A 258 5.09 -2.16 -21.55
N HIS A 259 5.22 -3.47 -21.35
CA HIS A 259 4.58 -4.45 -22.22
C HIS A 259 3.05 -4.29 -22.21
N GLY A 260 2.41 -4.38 -23.38
CA GLY A 260 0.94 -4.34 -23.48
C GLY A 260 0.28 -5.44 -22.64
N ALA A 261 0.77 -6.68 -22.79
CA ALA A 261 0.32 -7.84 -22.02
C ALA A 261 0.52 -7.68 -20.49
N ALA A 262 1.51 -6.89 -20.05
CA ALA A 262 1.67 -6.59 -18.62
C ALA A 262 0.57 -5.66 -18.11
N THR A 263 0.07 -4.75 -18.96
CA THR A 263 -1.02 -3.83 -18.64
C THR A 263 -2.35 -4.59 -18.59
N ASP A 264 -2.59 -5.47 -19.56
CA ASP A 264 -3.74 -6.38 -19.58
C ASP A 264 -3.75 -7.31 -18.35
N ALA A 265 -2.61 -7.96 -18.06
CA ALA A 265 -2.48 -8.81 -16.88
C ALA A 265 -2.74 -8.06 -15.56
N TRP A 266 -2.25 -6.82 -15.45
CA TRP A 266 -2.54 -5.98 -14.30
C TRP A 266 -4.04 -5.72 -14.16
N ALA A 267 -4.72 -5.30 -15.23
CA ALA A 267 -6.17 -5.09 -15.20
C ALA A 267 -6.95 -6.35 -14.84
N CYS A 268 -6.64 -7.50 -15.47
CA CYS A 268 -7.21 -8.80 -15.11
C CYS A 268 -7.07 -9.11 -13.62
N GLY A 269 -5.86 -8.91 -13.06
CA GLY A 269 -5.60 -9.16 -11.65
C GLY A 269 -6.38 -8.25 -10.71
N GLN A 270 -6.59 -6.98 -11.09
CA GLN A 270 -7.41 -6.03 -10.31
C GLN A 270 -8.91 -6.36 -10.38
N LEU A 271 -9.38 -6.94 -11.48
CA LEU A 271 -10.77 -7.38 -11.65
C LEU A 271 -11.06 -8.79 -11.12
N GLY A 272 -10.02 -9.47 -10.61
CA GLY A 272 -10.16 -10.81 -10.03
C GLY A 272 -10.17 -11.96 -11.03
N LEU A 273 -9.86 -11.73 -12.31
CA LEU A 273 -9.79 -12.75 -13.34
C LEU A 273 -8.55 -13.64 -13.15
N ARG A 274 -8.75 -14.91 -12.79
CA ARG A 274 -7.66 -15.87 -12.50
C ARG A 274 -7.52 -16.94 -13.58
N GLY A 275 -8.53 -17.10 -14.44
CA GLY A 275 -8.57 -18.12 -15.49
C GLY A 275 -9.18 -19.44 -15.03
N ASP A 276 -9.92 -19.42 -13.90
CA ASP A 276 -10.61 -20.57 -13.34
C ASP A 276 -12.00 -20.81 -13.95
N ALA A 277 -12.51 -19.86 -14.74
CA ALA A 277 -13.74 -19.98 -15.48
C ALA A 277 -13.56 -19.59 -16.95
N GLN A 278 -14.62 -19.84 -17.73
CA GLN A 278 -14.73 -19.27 -19.07
C GLN A 278 -14.73 -17.75 -19.02
N GLY A 279 -14.15 -17.14 -20.05
CA GLY A 279 -14.14 -15.70 -20.18
C GLY A 279 -13.38 -15.20 -21.38
N SER A 280 -13.56 -13.93 -21.71
CA SER A 280 -12.89 -13.28 -22.82
C SER A 280 -12.33 -11.93 -22.43
N GLY A 281 -11.37 -11.45 -23.22
CA GLY A 281 -10.81 -10.12 -23.12
C GLY A 281 -10.60 -9.50 -24.50
N GLU A 282 -11.00 -8.25 -24.65
CA GLU A 282 -10.70 -7.40 -25.79
C GLU A 282 -9.87 -6.20 -25.31
N VAL A 283 -8.72 -5.96 -25.96
CA VAL A 283 -7.76 -4.95 -25.54
C VAL A 283 -7.34 -4.11 -26.74
N SER A 284 -7.39 -2.79 -26.60
CA SER A 284 -6.95 -1.80 -27.59
C SER A 284 -5.90 -0.86 -26.98
N PHE A 285 -4.69 -0.88 -27.54
CA PHE A 285 -3.54 -0.11 -27.07
C PHE A 285 -3.47 1.24 -27.81
N ARG A 286 -4.10 2.28 -27.25
CA ARG A 286 -4.17 3.62 -27.85
C ARG A 286 -2.86 4.41 -27.76
N ALA A 287 -2.13 4.24 -26.65
CA ALA A 287 -0.86 4.92 -26.45
C ALA A 287 0.11 4.08 -25.61
N PRO A 288 1.43 4.19 -25.85
CA PRO A 288 2.43 3.47 -25.06
C PRO A 288 2.49 3.98 -23.62
N VAL A 289 2.62 3.08 -22.66
CA VAL A 289 2.92 3.41 -21.25
C VAL A 289 4.43 3.65 -21.12
N VAL A 290 4.88 4.89 -21.33
CA VAL A 290 6.31 5.26 -21.27
C VAL A 290 6.78 5.40 -19.83
N LEU A 291 7.85 4.70 -19.45
CA LEU A 291 8.27 4.53 -18.06
C LEU A 291 9.32 5.57 -17.60
N PRO A 292 9.28 5.99 -16.31
CA PRO A 292 8.31 5.60 -15.29
C PRO A 292 6.98 6.32 -15.42
N GLN A 293 5.86 5.60 -15.20
CA GLN A 293 4.50 6.16 -15.33
C GLN A 293 3.62 5.76 -14.16
N LYS A 294 2.85 6.72 -13.62
CA LYS A 294 1.72 6.43 -12.74
C LYS A 294 0.45 6.33 -13.59
N VAL A 295 -0.25 5.20 -13.47
CA VAL A 295 -1.50 4.92 -14.18
C VAL A 295 -2.61 4.54 -13.19
N VAL A 296 -3.85 4.77 -13.61
CA VAL A 296 -5.07 4.42 -12.88
C VAL A 296 -5.95 3.53 -13.76
N LEU A 297 -6.62 2.56 -13.16
CA LEU A 297 -7.66 1.75 -13.79
C LEU A 297 -9.03 2.36 -13.48
N ARG A 298 -9.84 2.61 -14.50
CA ARG A 298 -11.15 3.28 -14.40
C ARG A 298 -12.23 2.41 -15.01
N ALA A 299 -13.39 2.30 -14.35
CA ALA A 299 -14.59 1.80 -15.01
C ALA A 299 -15.15 2.86 -15.96
N VAL A 300 -15.55 2.45 -17.15
CA VAL A 300 -16.00 3.37 -18.23
C VAL A 300 -17.47 3.17 -18.54
N GLY A 301 -17.99 1.96 -18.38
CA GLY A 301 -19.38 1.63 -18.65
C GLY A 301 -19.85 0.43 -17.84
N GLU A 302 -20.47 -0.53 -18.55
CA GLU A 302 -20.93 -1.80 -18.00
C GLU A 302 -19.80 -2.65 -17.38
N GLU A 303 -20.19 -3.71 -16.66
CA GLU A 303 -19.26 -4.59 -15.98
C GLU A 303 -18.20 -5.15 -16.94
N GLY A 304 -16.93 -5.08 -16.52
CA GLY A 304 -15.78 -5.50 -17.34
C GLY A 304 -15.24 -4.46 -18.32
N ALA A 305 -15.92 -3.33 -18.56
CA ALA A 305 -15.42 -2.24 -19.41
C ALA A 305 -14.54 -1.25 -18.61
N VAL A 306 -13.22 -1.34 -18.81
CA VAL A 306 -12.22 -0.55 -18.06
C VAL A 306 -11.17 0.11 -18.95
N ALA A 307 -10.65 1.24 -18.50
CA ALA A 307 -9.55 1.92 -19.17
C ALA A 307 -8.35 2.11 -18.23
N VAL A 308 -7.15 1.94 -18.78
CA VAL A 308 -5.90 2.36 -18.13
C VAL A 308 -5.56 3.76 -18.59
N VAL A 309 -5.44 4.67 -17.63
CA VAL A 309 -5.30 6.12 -17.87
C VAL A 309 -4.04 6.65 -17.19
N GLU A 310 -3.36 7.57 -17.83
CA GLU A 310 -2.29 8.34 -17.20
C GLU A 310 -2.86 9.23 -16.07
N GLU A 311 -2.39 9.04 -14.83
CA GLU A 311 -2.95 9.72 -13.65
C GLU A 311 -2.87 11.25 -13.73
N ARG A 312 -1.75 11.77 -14.23
CA ARG A 312 -1.47 13.22 -14.24
C ARG A 312 -2.21 13.97 -15.35
N THR A 313 -2.31 13.36 -16.53
CA THR A 313 -2.83 14.04 -17.73
C THR A 313 -4.25 13.64 -18.05
N GLY A 314 -4.78 12.54 -17.51
CA GLY A 314 -6.07 12.00 -17.92
C GLY A 314 -6.05 11.32 -19.29
N ARG A 315 -4.87 11.16 -19.91
CA ARG A 315 -4.73 10.50 -21.22
C ARG A 315 -5.04 9.01 -21.08
N ASP A 316 -6.05 8.54 -21.81
CA ASP A 316 -6.39 7.13 -21.88
C ASP A 316 -5.37 6.37 -22.75
N LEU A 317 -4.77 5.34 -22.17
CA LEU A 317 -3.65 4.58 -22.74
C LEU A 317 -4.10 3.26 -23.35
N VAL A 318 -5.00 2.55 -22.64
CA VAL A 318 -5.50 1.23 -23.04
C VAL A 318 -6.98 1.14 -22.74
N HIS A 319 -7.78 0.63 -23.67
CA HIS A 319 -9.18 0.26 -23.47
C HIS A 319 -9.27 -1.25 -23.36
N LEU A 320 -10.00 -1.75 -22.36
CA LEU A 320 -10.13 -3.17 -22.09
C LEU A 320 -11.60 -3.50 -21.80
N ARG A 321 -12.10 -4.58 -22.40
CA ARG A 321 -13.40 -5.17 -22.09
C ARG A 321 -13.19 -6.63 -21.74
N TYR A 322 -13.79 -7.08 -20.64
CA TYR A 322 -13.74 -8.47 -20.21
C TYR A 322 -15.12 -9.05 -19.98
N THR A 323 -15.25 -10.36 -20.17
CA THR A 323 -16.43 -11.12 -19.74
C THR A 323 -15.97 -12.35 -18.98
N SER A 324 -16.53 -12.61 -17.80
CA SER A 324 -16.35 -13.85 -17.05
C SER A 324 -17.26 -13.86 -15.83
N SER A 325 -17.64 -15.05 -15.35
CA SER A 325 -18.24 -15.22 -14.02
C SER A 325 -17.26 -14.94 -12.87
N GLU A 326 -15.96 -14.86 -13.16
CA GLU A 326 -14.92 -14.49 -12.17
C GLU A 326 -14.82 -12.99 -11.93
N LEU A 327 -15.42 -12.16 -12.80
CA LEU A 327 -15.39 -10.72 -12.63
C LEU A 327 -15.95 -10.41 -11.25
N ARG A 328 -15.10 -9.78 -10.44
CA ARG A 328 -15.55 -9.18 -9.19
C ARG A 328 -15.98 -7.78 -9.54
N GLU A 329 -17.06 -7.33 -8.91
CA GLU A 329 -17.31 -5.90 -8.80
C GLU A 329 -16.03 -5.27 -8.24
N ALA A 330 -15.29 -4.57 -9.09
CA ALA A 330 -14.08 -3.85 -8.71
C ALA A 330 -14.39 -2.61 -7.85
N GLN A 331 -15.60 -2.57 -7.29
CA GLN A 331 -16.23 -1.52 -6.50
C GLN A 331 -16.37 -1.95 -5.03
N ALA A 332 -15.47 -2.79 -4.53
CA ALA A 332 -15.40 -3.05 -3.09
C ALA A 332 -14.45 -2.02 -2.43
N GLY A 333 -14.97 -1.30 -1.43
CA GLY A 333 -14.15 -0.51 -0.51
C GLY A 333 -14.60 0.93 -0.29
N ILE A 334 -13.96 1.56 0.69
CA ILE A 334 -14.31 2.90 1.19
C ILE A 334 -13.84 3.97 0.20
N VAL A 335 -14.74 4.89 -0.15
CA VAL A 335 -14.47 5.98 -1.08
C VAL A 335 -14.61 7.36 -0.44
N LEU A 336 -13.87 8.33 -0.97
CA LEU A 336 -13.97 9.74 -0.55
C LEU A 336 -15.26 10.37 -1.09
N PRO A 337 -15.86 11.35 -0.41
CA PRO A 337 -16.96 12.13 -0.99
C PRO A 337 -16.51 12.89 -2.24
N ILE A 338 -17.46 13.14 -3.14
CA ILE A 338 -17.24 13.93 -4.35
C ILE A 338 -17.49 15.41 -4.06
N ARG A 339 -16.50 16.25 -4.36
CA ARG A 339 -16.62 17.71 -4.33
C ARG A 339 -16.15 18.26 -5.67
N GLU A 340 -16.95 19.12 -6.29
CA GLU A 340 -16.67 19.70 -7.62
C GLU A 340 -16.34 18.60 -8.67
N GLY A 341 -17.12 17.51 -8.65
CA GLY A 341 -16.97 16.39 -9.58
C GLY A 341 -15.75 15.49 -9.36
N LYS A 342 -14.98 15.68 -8.27
CA LYS A 342 -13.79 14.87 -7.96
C LYS A 342 -13.78 14.33 -6.54
N PRO A 343 -13.20 13.14 -6.29
CA PRO A 343 -12.96 12.64 -4.93
C PRO A 343 -12.12 13.63 -4.11
N SER A 344 -12.57 13.98 -2.90
CA SER A 344 -11.98 15.05 -2.10
C SER A 344 -11.70 14.64 -0.65
N SER A 345 -10.42 14.45 -0.34
CA SER A 345 -9.97 14.25 1.05
C SER A 345 -10.05 15.52 1.91
N THR A 346 -10.07 16.70 1.29
CA THR A 346 -10.31 17.97 2.00
C THR A 346 -11.72 18.03 2.54
N ALA A 347 -12.72 17.52 1.79
CA ALA A 347 -14.10 17.48 2.27
C ALA A 347 -14.24 16.66 3.57
N VAL A 348 -13.40 15.63 3.75
CA VAL A 348 -13.35 14.86 5.00
C VAL A 348 -12.49 15.56 6.04
N SER A 349 -11.20 15.80 5.76
CA SER A 349 -10.25 16.31 6.76
C SER A 349 -10.59 17.70 7.31
N ARG A 350 -11.17 18.58 6.47
CA ARG A 350 -11.69 19.89 6.89
C ARG A 350 -13.08 19.77 7.49
N GLY A 351 -13.94 18.95 6.89
CA GLY A 351 -15.31 18.72 7.37
C GLY A 351 -15.36 18.22 8.81
N MET A 352 -14.42 17.33 9.18
CA MET A 352 -14.23 16.87 10.57
C MET A 352 -14.03 18.01 11.57
N VAL A 353 -13.54 19.16 11.14
CA VAL A 353 -13.34 20.35 11.98
C VAL A 353 -14.54 21.30 11.85
N GLU A 354 -15.08 21.47 10.64
CA GLU A 354 -16.23 22.35 10.35
C GLU A 354 -17.49 21.96 11.14
N VAL A 355 -17.67 20.68 11.47
CA VAL A 355 -18.77 20.19 12.33
C VAL A 355 -18.90 20.96 13.65
N PHE A 356 -17.80 21.51 14.16
CA PHE A 356 -17.77 22.20 15.46
C PHE A 356 -17.79 23.73 15.34
N ALA A 357 -17.71 24.27 14.12
CA ALA A 357 -17.52 25.72 13.90
C ALA A 357 -18.70 26.57 14.39
N GLU A 358 -19.93 26.08 14.25
CA GLU A 358 -21.13 26.81 14.69
C GLU A 358 -21.17 27.01 16.22
N GLY A 359 -20.52 26.12 16.97
CA GLY A 359 -20.47 26.15 18.44
C GLY A 359 -19.28 26.88 19.05
N ASP A 360 -18.28 27.26 18.25
CA ASP A 360 -17.03 27.87 18.73
C ASP A 360 -16.53 28.98 17.79
N ALA A 361 -16.64 30.23 18.25
CA ALA A 361 -16.27 31.41 17.47
C ALA A 361 -14.77 31.48 17.14
N ALA A 362 -13.89 30.98 18.01
CA ALA A 362 -12.45 30.98 17.77
C ALA A 362 -12.08 29.95 16.69
N LEU A 363 -12.72 28.77 16.74
CA LEU A 363 -12.58 27.77 15.69
C LEU A 363 -13.11 28.29 14.35
N ALA A 364 -14.31 28.89 14.34
CA ALA A 364 -14.91 29.46 13.14
C ALA A 364 -13.98 30.49 12.46
N ALA A 365 -13.46 31.44 13.22
CA ALA A 365 -12.50 32.43 12.72
C ALA A 365 -11.23 31.76 12.15
N SER A 366 -10.68 30.75 12.84
CA SER A 366 -9.50 30.03 12.35
C SER A 366 -9.76 29.28 11.04
N LEU A 367 -10.99 28.78 10.81
CA LEU A 367 -11.38 28.06 9.58
C LEU A 367 -11.54 29.00 8.37
N GLU A 368 -11.99 30.23 8.60
CA GLU A 368 -12.09 31.27 7.57
C GLU A 368 -10.69 31.66 7.06
N GLU A 369 -9.72 31.80 7.96
CA GLU A 369 -8.33 32.12 7.62
C GLU A 369 -7.56 30.91 7.04
N ALA A 370 -8.05 29.68 7.23
CA ALA A 370 -7.37 28.46 6.84
C ALA A 370 -7.43 28.15 5.34
N ILE A 371 -6.83 29.03 4.52
CA ILE A 371 -6.76 28.92 3.06
C ILE A 371 -5.31 29.13 2.56
N PRO A 372 -4.72 28.19 1.79
CA PRO A 372 -5.25 26.89 1.41
C PRO A 372 -5.12 25.85 2.52
N TRP A 373 -6.20 25.11 2.82
CA TRP A 373 -6.29 24.08 3.88
C TRP A 373 -5.06 23.18 4.03
N ARG A 374 -4.50 22.74 2.89
CA ARG A 374 -3.31 21.88 2.84
C ARG A 374 -2.09 22.42 3.59
N ARG A 375 -2.03 23.73 3.89
CA ARG A 375 -0.94 24.40 4.62
C ARG A 375 -1.36 25.03 5.94
N THR A 376 -2.64 25.32 6.11
CA THR A 376 -3.14 26.16 7.21
C THR A 376 -4.05 25.41 8.19
N TYR A 377 -4.20 24.09 8.04
CA TYR A 377 -5.05 23.26 8.91
C TYR A 377 -4.66 23.20 10.39
N ARG A 378 -3.42 23.53 10.75
CA ARG A 378 -2.89 23.26 12.11
C ARG A 378 -3.61 24.02 13.20
N GLU A 379 -3.90 25.30 12.96
CA GLU A 379 -4.57 26.13 13.95
C GLU A 379 -6.01 25.64 14.20
N PRO A 380 -6.83 25.39 13.16
CA PRO A 380 -8.13 24.75 13.34
C PRO A 380 -8.09 23.40 14.09
N TYR A 381 -7.11 22.53 13.84
CA TYR A 381 -6.96 21.28 14.60
C TYR A 381 -6.52 21.49 16.07
N ALA A 382 -5.71 22.51 16.33
CA ALA A 382 -5.33 22.88 17.70
C ALA A 382 -6.53 23.45 18.47
N GLN A 383 -7.37 24.26 17.82
CA GLN A 383 -8.63 24.75 18.37
C GLN A 383 -9.61 23.59 18.64
N LEU A 384 -9.78 22.68 17.67
CA LEU A 384 -10.57 21.46 17.84
C LEU A 384 -10.11 20.62 19.04
N THR A 385 -8.80 20.63 19.34
CA THR A 385 -8.25 19.90 20.49
C THR A 385 -8.77 20.37 21.85
N ARG A 386 -9.19 21.64 21.96
CA ARG A 386 -9.85 22.17 23.16
C ARG A 386 -11.29 21.66 23.28
N ILE A 387 -11.97 21.52 22.15
CA ILE A 387 -13.36 21.09 22.06
C ILE A 387 -13.47 19.58 22.34
N ASP A 388 -12.56 18.79 21.76
CA ASP A 388 -12.52 17.32 21.91
C ASP A 388 -11.58 16.81 23.01
N ASP A 389 -11.28 17.67 23.98
CA ASP A 389 -10.59 17.29 25.20
C ASP A 389 -11.44 16.24 25.95
N PRO A 390 -10.92 15.03 26.19
CA PRO A 390 -11.67 14.00 26.92
C PRO A 390 -12.10 14.41 28.34
N ALA A 391 -11.49 15.45 28.92
CA ALA A 391 -11.94 16.02 30.19
C ALA A 391 -13.38 16.59 30.12
N HIS A 392 -13.86 16.94 28.92
CA HIS A 392 -15.23 17.41 28.67
C HIS A 392 -16.22 16.29 28.31
N GLY A 393 -15.80 15.02 28.35
CA GLY A 393 -16.60 13.87 27.89
C GLY A 393 -16.41 13.56 26.40
N ALA A 394 -17.13 12.55 25.89
CA ALA A 394 -16.93 12.02 24.55
C ALA A 394 -17.92 12.56 23.50
N GLN A 395 -18.77 13.55 23.83
CA GLN A 395 -19.79 14.06 22.90
C GLN A 395 -19.17 14.62 21.61
N ALA A 396 -18.13 15.45 21.73
CA ALA A 396 -17.44 16.00 20.55
C ALA A 396 -16.80 14.90 19.71
N ALA A 397 -16.14 13.93 20.35
CA ALA A 397 -15.55 12.77 19.68
C ALA A 397 -16.61 11.95 18.93
N ARG A 398 -17.79 11.74 19.53
CA ARG A 398 -18.92 11.02 18.89
C ARG A 398 -19.45 11.77 17.67
N ALA A 399 -19.67 13.09 17.78
CA ALA A 399 -20.10 13.91 16.64
C ALA A 399 -19.10 13.89 15.47
N GLY A 400 -17.80 13.93 15.78
CA GLY A 400 -16.74 13.81 14.78
C GLY A 400 -16.72 12.45 14.08
N LEU A 401 -16.91 11.36 14.82
CA LEU A 401 -17.03 10.01 14.26
C LEU A 401 -18.31 9.84 13.44
N ASP A 402 -19.45 10.36 13.90
CA ASP A 402 -20.71 10.33 13.16
C ASP A 402 -20.58 11.04 11.80
N PHE A 403 -19.87 12.18 11.76
CA PHE A 403 -19.52 12.84 10.50
C PHE A 403 -18.70 11.94 9.58
N VAL A 404 -17.66 11.28 10.09
CA VAL A 404 -16.82 10.36 9.30
C VAL A 404 -17.65 9.20 8.74
N HIS A 405 -18.51 8.59 9.57
CA HIS A 405 -19.30 7.42 9.22
C HIS A 405 -20.47 7.71 8.27
N SER A 406 -20.99 8.94 8.28
CA SER A 406 -22.03 9.40 7.35
C SER A 406 -21.45 9.96 6.04
N THR A 407 -20.24 10.51 6.07
CA THR A 407 -19.60 11.14 4.90
C THR A 407 -18.87 10.14 4.02
N LEU A 408 -18.22 9.14 4.62
CA LEU A 408 -17.55 8.08 3.88
C LEU A 408 -18.52 6.95 3.59
N THR A 409 -18.48 6.45 2.35
CA THR A 409 -19.33 5.37 1.89
C THR A 409 -18.49 4.27 1.26
N LEU A 410 -19.10 3.11 1.03
CA LEU A 410 -18.62 2.17 0.03
C LEU A 410 -18.93 2.72 -1.37
N HIS A 411 -18.38 2.10 -2.42
CA HIS A 411 -18.65 2.51 -3.80
C HIS A 411 -20.13 2.41 -4.19
N ASP A 412 -20.90 1.50 -3.58
CA ASP A 412 -22.34 1.34 -3.78
C ASP A 412 -23.18 2.41 -3.08
N GLY A 413 -22.53 3.34 -2.36
CA GLY A 413 -23.18 4.42 -1.63
C GLY A 413 -23.53 4.09 -0.18
N THR A 414 -23.31 2.85 0.28
CA THR A 414 -23.60 2.45 1.66
C THR A 414 -22.70 3.22 2.65
N PRO A 415 -23.24 4.02 3.59
CA PRO A 415 -22.45 4.69 4.62
C PRO A 415 -21.76 3.72 5.57
N LEU A 416 -20.61 4.10 6.14
CA LEU A 416 -19.90 3.24 7.10
C LEU A 416 -20.72 2.96 8.39
N ALA A 417 -21.63 3.88 8.75
CA ALA A 417 -22.57 3.72 9.86
C ALA A 417 -23.49 2.50 9.70
N GLU A 418 -23.82 2.13 8.45
CA GLU A 418 -24.78 1.07 8.13
C GLU A 418 -24.14 -0.31 8.07
N LEU A 419 -22.80 -0.38 8.04
CA LEU A 419 -22.09 -1.66 7.96
C LEU A 419 -22.36 -2.54 9.18
N ARG A 420 -22.44 -3.85 8.93
CA ARG A 420 -22.60 -4.90 9.94
C ARG A 420 -21.56 -6.00 9.70
N PRO A 421 -21.11 -6.72 10.73
CA PRO A 421 -20.16 -7.82 10.55
C PRO A 421 -20.70 -8.87 9.57
N ARG A 422 -19.85 -9.31 8.66
CA ARG A 422 -20.22 -10.35 7.69
C ARG A 422 -20.18 -11.73 8.36
N GLY A 423 -21.32 -12.42 8.39
CA GLY A 423 -21.40 -13.80 8.88
C GLY A 423 -20.65 -14.81 8.00
N GLY A 424 -20.32 -15.98 8.55
CA GLY A 424 -19.73 -17.09 7.80
C GLY A 424 -18.28 -16.90 7.37
N ALA A 425 -17.50 -16.13 8.14
CA ALA A 425 -16.08 -15.92 7.85
C ALA A 425 -15.32 -17.27 7.79
N PRO A 426 -14.52 -17.53 6.73
CA PRO A 426 -13.75 -18.76 6.64
C PRO A 426 -12.67 -18.80 7.71
N ARG A 427 -12.29 -20.02 8.14
CA ARG A 427 -11.15 -20.19 9.03
C ARG A 427 -9.88 -19.70 8.33
N GLY A 428 -9.18 -18.77 8.98
CA GLY A 428 -7.85 -18.32 8.56
C GLY A 428 -6.78 -19.41 8.72
N GLU A 429 -5.62 -19.19 8.11
CA GLU A 429 -4.44 -20.02 8.35
C GLU A 429 -3.93 -19.80 9.78
N ILE A 430 -3.47 -20.86 10.44
CA ILE A 430 -2.89 -20.78 11.79
C ILE A 430 -1.47 -21.33 11.74
N LEU A 431 -0.50 -20.48 12.05
CA LEU A 431 0.90 -20.87 12.26
C LEU A 431 1.11 -21.07 13.77
N ARG A 432 1.44 -22.29 14.16
CA ARG A 432 1.70 -22.62 15.57
C ARG A 432 3.14 -22.33 15.93
N GLY A 433 3.34 -21.69 17.07
CA GLY A 433 4.66 -21.50 17.64
C GLY A 433 5.31 -22.84 17.96
N THR A 434 6.63 -22.93 17.82
CA THR A 434 7.40 -24.18 18.06
C THR A 434 8.46 -24.04 19.14
N THR A 435 8.61 -22.83 19.70
CA THR A 435 9.62 -22.52 20.71
C THR A 435 9.00 -22.25 22.07
N VAL A 436 9.85 -22.14 23.10
CA VAL A 436 9.41 -21.74 24.45
C VAL A 436 9.36 -20.22 24.57
N PRO A 437 8.39 -19.66 25.32
CA PRO A 437 8.29 -18.21 25.53
C PRO A 437 9.60 -17.62 26.05
N CYS A 438 10.06 -16.53 25.42
CA CYS A 438 11.21 -15.78 25.90
C CYS A 438 10.77 -14.73 26.94
N PRO A 439 11.67 -14.29 27.84
CA PRO A 439 11.43 -13.11 28.66
C PRO A 439 11.14 -11.87 27.81
N PHE A 440 10.45 -10.89 28.39
CA PHE A 440 10.27 -9.58 27.76
C PHE A 440 11.64 -8.90 27.54
N THR A 441 11.95 -8.62 26.27
CA THR A 441 13.22 -7.99 25.88
C THR A 441 12.96 -6.87 24.88
N VAL A 442 13.79 -5.83 24.93
CA VAL A 442 13.69 -4.67 24.05
C VAL A 442 15.00 -4.53 23.26
N PRO A 443 14.97 -4.50 21.92
CA PRO A 443 16.16 -4.21 21.14
C PRO A 443 16.46 -2.71 21.19
N PHE A 444 17.72 -2.33 21.38
CA PHE A 444 18.20 -0.94 21.25
C PHE A 444 19.25 -0.84 20.17
N ARG A 445 19.28 0.29 19.44
CA ARG A 445 20.12 0.46 18.24
C ARG A 445 20.91 1.75 18.22
N GLY A 446 22.08 1.70 17.58
CA GLY A 446 22.91 2.86 17.31
C GLY A 446 23.26 3.68 18.56
N ARG A 447 22.75 4.91 18.65
CA ARG A 447 23.01 5.82 19.78
C ARG A 447 22.19 5.47 21.02
N GLU A 448 21.11 4.71 20.87
CA GLU A 448 20.28 4.23 21.99
C GLU A 448 20.95 3.07 22.74
N ILE A 449 21.98 2.45 22.16
CA ILE A 449 22.73 1.38 22.84
C ILE A 449 23.47 1.98 24.03
N PRO A 450 23.25 1.46 25.26
CA PRO A 450 23.98 1.89 26.45
C PRO A 450 25.49 1.81 26.23
N GLU A 451 26.23 2.78 26.76
CA GLU A 451 27.67 2.90 26.50
C GLU A 451 28.44 1.65 26.95
N HIS A 452 28.08 1.08 28.10
CA HIS A 452 28.65 -0.16 28.63
C HIS A 452 28.33 -1.42 27.78
N ARG A 453 27.33 -1.35 26.88
CA ARG A 453 26.93 -2.46 25.99
C ARG A 453 27.43 -2.35 24.56
N ARG A 454 28.11 -1.26 24.19
CA ARG A 454 28.62 -1.06 22.81
C ARG A 454 29.58 -2.16 22.35
N GLY A 455 30.28 -2.83 23.27
CA GLY A 455 31.16 -3.97 22.97
C GLY A 455 30.46 -5.34 22.80
N ALA A 456 29.16 -5.43 23.12
CA ALA A 456 28.39 -6.67 23.12
C ALA A 456 27.24 -6.66 22.09
N THR A 457 27.38 -5.87 21.04
CA THR A 457 26.36 -5.71 20.00
C THR A 457 26.32 -6.91 19.05
N ARG A 458 25.13 -7.15 18.50
CA ARG A 458 24.90 -8.04 17.36
C ARG A 458 24.64 -7.20 16.13
N GLN A 459 24.82 -7.79 14.94
CA GLN A 459 24.63 -7.09 13.67
C GLN A 459 23.53 -7.75 12.83
N ASP A 460 22.60 -6.95 12.31
CA ASP A 460 21.65 -7.36 11.27
C ASP A 460 21.64 -6.35 10.10
N ALA A 461 20.72 -6.54 9.15
CA ALA A 461 20.56 -5.63 8.01
C ALA A 461 20.22 -4.17 8.39
N ARG A 462 19.81 -3.91 9.63
CA ARG A 462 19.46 -2.59 10.18
C ARG A 462 20.59 -1.98 11.02
N GLY A 463 21.71 -2.69 11.16
CA GLY A 463 22.90 -2.25 11.89
C GLY A 463 23.07 -2.94 13.23
N ASP A 464 23.88 -2.33 14.09
CA ASP A 464 24.22 -2.88 15.39
C ASP A 464 23.05 -2.73 16.37
N TYR A 465 22.81 -3.76 17.17
CA TYR A 465 21.77 -3.79 18.17
C TYR A 465 22.16 -4.60 19.39
N VAL A 466 21.49 -4.34 20.52
CA VAL A 466 21.57 -5.13 21.74
C VAL A 466 20.17 -5.35 22.30
N TYR A 467 19.89 -6.53 22.83
CA TYR A 467 18.68 -6.76 23.61
C TYR A 467 18.97 -6.46 25.08
N LEU A 468 18.12 -5.62 25.69
CA LEU A 468 18.07 -5.41 27.14
C LEU A 468 16.84 -6.12 27.71
N SER A 469 16.97 -6.58 28.95
CA SER A 469 15.92 -7.29 29.70
C SER A 469 16.16 -7.17 31.19
N GLY A 470 15.14 -7.41 32.02
CA GLY A 470 15.30 -7.38 33.47
C GLY A 470 15.75 -6.01 33.98
N THR A 471 16.53 -6.00 35.06
CA THR A 471 17.06 -4.78 35.69
C THR A 471 17.79 -3.86 34.72
N GLU A 472 18.55 -4.41 33.78
CA GLU A 472 19.30 -3.58 32.82
C GLU A 472 18.40 -2.77 31.88
N LEU A 473 17.25 -3.33 31.49
CA LEU A 473 16.25 -2.58 30.73
C LEU A 473 15.68 -1.45 31.59
N LEU A 474 15.36 -1.74 32.86
CA LEU A 474 14.78 -0.77 33.78
C LEU A 474 15.75 0.37 34.10
N ASP A 475 17.02 0.08 34.37
CA ASP A 475 18.05 1.09 34.59
C ASP A 475 18.20 2.01 33.37
N HIS A 476 18.10 1.45 32.16
CA HIS A 476 18.17 2.26 30.94
C HIS A 476 16.95 3.15 30.74
N LEU A 477 15.75 2.66 31.09
CA LEU A 477 14.51 3.44 31.01
C LEU A 477 14.42 4.49 32.11
N ALA A 478 14.97 4.23 33.30
CA ALA A 478 15.08 5.22 34.38
C ALA A 478 15.89 6.45 33.92
N LEU A 479 17.00 6.23 33.23
CA LEU A 479 17.75 7.32 32.60
C LEU A 479 16.96 8.08 31.53
N TRP A 480 15.99 7.44 30.86
CA TRP A 480 15.14 8.13 29.89
C TRP A 480 14.07 8.98 30.59
N GLU A 481 13.51 8.49 31.69
CA GLU A 481 12.54 9.22 32.52
C GLU A 481 13.18 10.44 33.19
N GLU A 482 14.34 10.28 33.82
CA GLU A 482 15.12 11.38 34.43
C GLU A 482 15.41 12.51 33.44
N ASN A 483 15.62 12.16 32.16
CA ASN A 483 15.93 13.10 31.10
C ASN A 483 14.69 13.57 30.32
N GLY A 484 13.48 13.23 30.78
CA GLY A 484 12.20 13.66 30.21
C GLY A 484 11.89 13.10 28.82
N ARG A 485 12.47 11.95 28.44
CA ARG A 485 12.21 11.29 27.15
C ARG A 485 10.96 10.41 27.16
N VAL A 486 10.56 9.94 28.34
CA VAL A 486 9.34 9.18 28.58
C VAL A 486 8.62 9.79 29.78
N GLN A 487 7.29 9.67 29.82
CA GLN A 487 6.50 10.16 30.95
C GLN A 487 6.58 9.19 32.15
N PRO A 488 6.41 9.67 33.40
CA PRO A 488 6.59 8.86 34.62
C PRO A 488 5.80 7.54 34.67
N GLY A 489 4.64 7.46 34.00
CA GLY A 489 3.84 6.24 33.96
C GLY A 489 4.48 5.09 33.15
N VAL A 490 5.46 5.38 32.29
CA VAL A 490 6.08 4.39 31.41
C VAL A 490 6.99 3.45 32.18
N LEU A 491 7.90 3.99 33.01
CA LEU A 491 8.84 3.15 33.76
C LEU A 491 8.10 2.28 34.77
N ALA A 492 7.11 2.83 35.47
CA ALA A 492 6.28 2.09 36.42
C ALA A 492 5.58 0.89 35.76
N ALA A 493 4.90 1.12 34.63
CA ALA A 493 4.22 0.07 33.88
C ALA A 493 5.17 -1.03 33.38
N LEU A 494 6.29 -0.64 32.77
CA LEU A 494 7.26 -1.60 32.24
C LEU A 494 8.04 -2.33 33.33
N THR A 495 8.22 -1.71 34.51
CA THR A 495 8.78 -2.38 35.68
C THR A 495 7.92 -3.56 36.07
N GLU A 496 6.60 -3.40 36.10
CA GLU A 496 5.70 -4.49 36.46
C GLU A 496 5.70 -5.62 35.41
N VAL A 497 5.68 -5.27 34.11
CA VAL A 497 5.77 -6.26 33.02
C VAL A 497 7.08 -7.05 33.07
N VAL A 498 8.18 -6.40 33.42
CA VAL A 498 9.50 -7.05 33.57
C VAL A 498 9.53 -8.01 34.76
N HIS A 499 8.90 -7.65 35.88
CA HIS A 499 8.86 -8.49 37.08
C HIS A 499 7.83 -9.63 36.97
N ASN A 500 6.80 -9.48 36.15
CA ASN A 500 5.72 -10.46 35.94
C ASN A 500 5.64 -10.87 34.45
N PRO A 501 6.64 -11.58 33.92
CA PRO A 501 6.75 -11.86 32.48
C PRO A 501 5.60 -12.70 31.91
N GLU A 502 4.87 -13.44 32.74
CA GLU A 502 3.66 -14.17 32.35
C GLU A 502 2.53 -13.27 31.86
N MET A 503 2.49 -11.98 32.25
CA MET A 503 1.53 -11.00 31.75
C MET A 503 1.56 -10.92 30.22
N MET A 504 2.75 -11.05 29.62
CA MET A 504 2.99 -10.98 28.17
C MET A 504 2.36 -12.14 27.38
N ARG A 505 1.92 -13.22 28.05
CA ARG A 505 1.27 -14.36 27.40
C ARG A 505 -0.19 -14.08 27.05
N LEU A 506 -0.82 -13.14 27.76
CA LEU A 506 -2.23 -12.75 27.58
C LEU A 506 -3.15 -13.98 27.48
N GLU A 507 -3.02 -14.91 28.42
CA GLU A 507 -3.74 -16.20 28.38
C GLU A 507 -5.24 -15.99 28.29
N GLY A 508 -5.90 -16.79 27.44
CA GLY A 508 -7.34 -16.66 27.17
C GLY A 508 -7.70 -15.58 26.14
N ARG A 509 -6.79 -14.68 25.77
CA ARG A 509 -7.04 -13.60 24.81
C ARG A 509 -6.48 -13.91 23.42
N THR A 510 -7.11 -13.34 22.40
CA THR A 510 -6.57 -13.23 21.03
C THR A 510 -6.32 -11.76 20.72
N VAL A 511 -5.05 -11.40 20.45
CA VAL A 511 -4.68 -10.03 20.07
C VAL A 511 -4.75 -9.89 18.55
N ALA A 512 -5.84 -9.34 18.05
CA ALA A 512 -6.01 -8.96 16.66
C ALA A 512 -5.29 -7.65 16.36
N VAL A 513 -4.27 -7.70 15.51
CA VAL A 513 -3.49 -6.52 15.13
C VAL A 513 -3.86 -6.08 13.72
N LEU A 514 -4.56 -4.94 13.62
CA LEU A 514 -4.81 -4.25 12.36
C LEU A 514 -3.48 -3.68 11.86
N GLY A 515 -3.01 -4.19 10.72
CA GLY A 515 -1.68 -3.85 10.22
C GLY A 515 -0.57 -4.66 10.86
N ALA A 516 -0.77 -5.94 11.19
CA ALA A 516 0.19 -6.76 11.96
C ALA A 516 1.62 -6.83 11.38
N GLY A 517 1.81 -6.58 10.08
CA GLY A 517 3.13 -6.48 9.46
C GLY A 517 3.80 -5.10 9.57
N ALA A 518 3.15 -4.10 10.15
CA ALA A 518 3.69 -2.76 10.32
C ALA A 518 4.95 -2.75 11.21
N GLU A 519 5.82 -1.77 11.01
CA GLU A 519 7.10 -1.70 11.75
C GLU A 519 6.91 -1.42 13.24
N LEU A 520 5.80 -0.78 13.63
CA LEU A 520 5.42 -0.54 15.02
C LEU A 520 4.47 -1.62 15.59
N SER A 521 4.16 -2.65 14.81
CA SER A 521 3.25 -3.72 15.24
C SER A 521 3.78 -4.40 16.52
N PRO A 522 2.93 -4.65 17.55
CA PRO A 522 3.33 -5.39 18.73
C PRO A 522 3.44 -6.90 18.46
N ALA A 523 2.93 -7.37 17.30
CA ALA A 523 2.84 -8.79 16.97
C ALA A 523 4.17 -9.56 17.12
N PRO A 524 5.34 -9.07 16.66
CA PRO A 524 6.58 -9.81 16.83
C PRO A 524 6.96 -10.04 18.30
N THR A 525 6.75 -9.04 19.16
CA THR A 525 7.05 -9.13 20.59
C THR A 525 6.07 -10.08 21.28
N LEU A 526 4.77 -9.92 21.02
CA LEU A 526 3.71 -10.76 21.58
C LEU A 526 3.86 -12.24 21.19
N LEU A 527 4.20 -12.51 19.92
CA LEU A 527 4.49 -13.88 19.47
C LEU A 527 5.71 -14.46 20.18
N ALA A 528 6.79 -13.68 20.34
CA ALA A 528 8.01 -14.14 21.01
C ALA A 528 7.76 -14.51 22.49
N THR A 529 6.87 -13.77 23.16
CA THR A 529 6.49 -14.02 24.57
C THR A 529 5.35 -15.03 24.74
N GLY A 530 4.84 -15.63 23.66
CA GLY A 530 3.89 -16.75 23.72
C GLY A 530 2.41 -16.38 23.57
N ALA A 531 2.07 -15.13 23.23
CA ALA A 531 0.68 -14.73 23.04
C ALA A 531 0.09 -15.23 21.72
N ARG A 532 -1.23 -15.36 21.67
CA ARG A 532 -1.98 -15.62 20.43
C ARG A 532 -2.27 -14.30 19.71
N VAL A 533 -1.79 -14.19 18.48
CA VAL A 533 -1.97 -13.00 17.64
C VAL A 533 -2.80 -13.34 16.41
N ALA A 534 -3.77 -12.48 16.08
CA ALA A 534 -4.47 -12.52 14.80
C ALA A 534 -3.99 -11.36 13.92
N GLY A 535 -3.30 -11.70 12.82
CA GLY A 535 -2.74 -10.72 11.91
C GLY A 535 -3.71 -10.30 10.80
N VAL A 536 -4.22 -9.06 10.88
CA VAL A 536 -4.94 -8.42 9.79
C VAL A 536 -3.95 -7.68 8.89
N GLY A 537 -3.91 -8.07 7.63
CA GLY A 537 -3.10 -7.42 6.60
C GLY A 537 -3.13 -8.23 5.32
N ARG A 538 -2.76 -7.62 4.19
CA ARG A 538 -2.65 -8.33 2.91
C ARG A 538 -1.62 -9.45 3.03
N SER A 539 -2.08 -10.70 2.92
CA SER A 539 -1.29 -11.93 3.13
C SER A 539 -0.03 -11.98 2.27
N GLU A 540 -0.12 -11.48 1.03
CA GLU A 540 0.96 -11.43 0.05
C GLU A 540 1.93 -10.24 0.23
N SER A 541 1.76 -9.41 1.26
CA SER A 541 2.71 -8.33 1.51
C SER A 541 4.05 -8.85 2.01
N ARG A 542 5.16 -8.20 1.63
CA ARG A 542 6.51 -8.53 2.15
C ARG A 542 6.55 -8.50 3.68
N ARG A 543 5.86 -7.52 4.27
CA ARG A 543 5.73 -7.34 5.71
C ARG A 543 5.03 -8.53 6.38
N MET A 544 3.91 -8.99 5.82
CA MET A 544 3.23 -10.19 6.33
C MET A 544 4.06 -11.47 6.16
N ARG A 545 4.77 -11.64 5.02
CA ARG A 545 5.73 -12.76 4.87
C ARG A 545 6.83 -12.75 5.92
N THR A 546 7.33 -11.57 6.28
CA THR A 546 8.34 -11.42 7.34
C THR A 546 7.77 -11.81 8.70
N LEU A 547 6.53 -11.40 9.00
CA LEU A 547 5.85 -11.81 10.23
C LEU A 547 5.61 -13.32 10.29
N ARG A 548 5.18 -13.94 9.18
CA ARG A 548 5.02 -15.40 9.08
C ARG A 548 6.30 -16.15 9.41
N ALA A 549 7.42 -15.73 8.82
CA ALA A 549 8.72 -16.35 9.10
C ALA A 549 9.10 -16.24 10.58
N ARG A 550 8.86 -15.07 11.20
CA ARG A 550 9.09 -14.87 12.64
C ARG A 550 8.16 -15.72 13.52
N ALA A 551 6.89 -15.87 13.13
CA ALA A 551 5.92 -16.65 13.89
C ALA A 551 6.32 -18.14 13.99
N LEU A 552 6.91 -18.70 12.93
CA LEU A 552 7.40 -20.09 12.95
C LEU A 552 8.55 -20.32 13.94
N GLU A 553 9.32 -19.27 14.24
CA GLU A 553 10.43 -19.28 15.20
C GLU A 553 10.02 -18.79 16.60
N ALA A 554 8.75 -18.42 16.78
CA ALA A 554 8.22 -17.85 18.02
C ALA A 554 7.47 -18.90 18.86
N ALA A 555 7.10 -18.50 20.08
CA ALA A 555 6.38 -19.35 21.03
C ALA A 555 4.86 -19.25 20.86
N GLY A 556 4.37 -18.08 20.44
CA GLY A 556 2.97 -17.78 20.26
C GLY A 556 2.42 -18.21 18.89
N ASP A 557 1.10 -18.26 18.81
CA ASP A 557 0.38 -18.64 17.59
C ASP A 557 -0.01 -17.43 16.76
N LEU A 558 0.18 -17.50 15.44
CA LEU A 558 -0.27 -16.48 14.49
C LEU A 558 -1.46 -17.00 13.67
N HIS A 559 -2.64 -16.42 13.89
CA HIS A 559 -3.81 -16.55 13.03
C HIS A 559 -3.73 -15.51 11.91
N ILE A 560 -3.95 -15.91 10.67
CA ILE A 560 -3.78 -15.02 9.49
C ILE A 560 -5.13 -14.85 8.83
N ALA A 561 -5.49 -13.58 8.58
CA ALA A 561 -6.71 -13.24 7.89
C ALA A 561 -6.81 -13.97 6.53
N PRO A 562 -7.97 -14.59 6.21
CA PRO A 562 -8.22 -15.14 4.89
C PRO A 562 -8.05 -14.11 3.76
N SER A 563 -7.84 -14.59 2.54
CA SER A 563 -7.79 -13.71 1.36
C SER A 563 -9.10 -12.92 1.23
N GLY A 564 -9.01 -11.59 1.17
CA GLY A 564 -10.18 -10.68 1.14
C GLY A 564 -10.71 -10.25 2.51
N PHE A 565 -10.12 -10.74 3.61
CA PHE A 565 -10.49 -10.42 4.99
C PHE A 565 -9.36 -9.68 5.74
N GLY A 566 -8.33 -9.24 5.01
CA GLY A 566 -7.11 -8.63 5.55
C GLY A 566 -6.95 -7.14 5.27
N ASP A 567 -7.99 -6.47 4.76
CA ASP A 567 -7.95 -5.07 4.34
C ASP A 567 -9.21 -4.32 4.80
N VAL A 568 -9.02 -3.45 5.80
CA VAL A 568 -10.09 -2.67 6.42
C VAL A 568 -10.69 -1.61 5.48
N THR A 569 -10.00 -1.26 4.40
CA THR A 569 -10.54 -0.34 3.38
C THR A 569 -11.34 -1.05 2.32
N ALA A 570 -10.97 -2.29 1.98
CA ALA A 570 -11.65 -3.05 0.94
C ALA A 570 -12.90 -3.75 1.45
N ALA A 571 -12.87 -4.28 2.68
CA ALA A 571 -13.96 -5.07 3.25
C ALA A 571 -13.99 -5.00 4.80
N PRO A 572 -14.28 -3.83 5.39
CA PRO A 572 -14.34 -3.67 6.85
C PRO A 572 -15.34 -4.64 7.51
N ASP A 573 -16.49 -4.89 6.90
CA ASP A 573 -17.51 -5.83 7.34
C ASP A 573 -16.97 -7.28 7.43
N ALA A 574 -16.20 -7.69 6.43
CA ALA A 574 -15.55 -9.00 6.38
C ALA A 574 -14.48 -9.13 7.47
N VAL A 575 -13.63 -8.09 7.63
CA VAL A 575 -12.61 -8.07 8.69
C VAL A 575 -13.28 -8.22 10.06
N ALA A 576 -14.31 -7.43 10.37
CA ALA A 576 -15.03 -7.51 11.64
C ALA A 576 -15.65 -8.90 11.87
N GLY A 577 -16.32 -9.46 10.86
CA GLY A 577 -16.90 -10.81 10.94
C GLY A 577 -15.85 -11.90 11.19
N TRP A 578 -14.66 -11.78 10.61
CA TRP A 578 -13.56 -12.70 10.91
C TRP A 578 -13.02 -12.53 12.33
N LEU A 579 -12.83 -11.30 12.80
CA LEU A 579 -12.36 -11.03 14.16
C LEU A 579 -13.30 -11.62 15.22
N LEU A 580 -14.61 -11.47 15.04
CA LEU A 580 -15.63 -12.04 15.93
C LEU A 580 -15.69 -13.57 15.90
N SER A 581 -15.12 -14.21 14.87
CA SER A 581 -15.02 -15.67 14.78
C SER A 581 -13.81 -16.27 15.51
N LEU A 582 -12.90 -15.41 16.00
CA LEU A 582 -11.66 -15.85 16.65
C LEU A 582 -11.93 -16.39 18.06
N PRO A 583 -11.10 -17.33 18.55
CA PRO A 583 -11.30 -17.93 19.86
C PRO A 583 -10.84 -17.02 21.02
N GLY A 584 -11.52 -17.07 22.15
CA GLY A 584 -11.15 -16.34 23.37
C GLY A 584 -11.53 -14.86 23.34
N ASP A 585 -11.15 -14.13 24.39
CA ASP A 585 -11.48 -12.71 24.50
C ASP A 585 -10.64 -11.89 23.51
N LEU A 586 -11.29 -10.98 22.81
CA LEU A 586 -10.65 -10.25 21.72
C LEU A 586 -9.99 -8.97 22.23
N VAL A 587 -8.77 -8.72 21.75
CA VAL A 587 -8.12 -7.39 21.83
C VAL A 587 -7.86 -6.92 20.42
N VAL A 588 -8.36 -5.75 20.01
CA VAL A 588 -8.09 -5.19 18.68
C VAL A 588 -7.12 -4.02 18.79
N VAL A 589 -5.96 -4.15 18.16
CA VAL A 589 -4.90 -3.14 18.16
C VAL A 589 -4.79 -2.50 16.79
N ASP A 590 -4.97 -1.19 16.71
CA ASP A 590 -4.76 -0.42 15.48
C ASP A 590 -3.31 0.08 15.36
N THR A 591 -2.61 -0.43 14.35
CA THR A 591 -1.24 -0.04 14.01
C THR A 591 -1.11 0.46 12.57
N LEU A 592 -2.24 0.77 11.93
CA LEU A 592 -2.31 1.05 10.52
C LEU A 592 -1.64 2.39 10.17
N TYR A 593 -1.10 2.44 8.96
CA TYR A 593 -0.55 3.66 8.36
C TYR A 593 -0.61 3.57 6.84
N ALA A 594 -1.03 4.67 6.22
CA ALA A 594 -0.97 4.86 4.77
C ALA A 594 -0.56 6.30 4.42
N PRO A 595 -0.03 6.54 3.21
CA PRO A 595 0.36 7.88 2.78
C PRO A 595 -0.83 8.67 2.23
N GLY A 596 -0.88 9.97 2.55
CA GLY A 596 -1.85 10.90 1.97
C GLY A 596 -3.29 10.59 2.35
N TYR A 597 -4.23 10.73 1.40
CA TYR A 597 -5.65 10.53 1.67
C TYR A 597 -6.01 9.08 2.05
N LYS A 598 -5.21 8.11 1.61
CA LYS A 598 -5.43 6.70 1.95
C LYS A 598 -5.37 6.47 3.45
N PHE A 599 -4.64 7.31 4.20
CA PHE A 599 -4.59 7.18 5.64
C PHE A 599 -5.95 7.40 6.29
N VAL A 600 -6.69 8.41 5.83
CA VAL A 600 -8.04 8.70 6.30
C VAL A 600 -8.97 7.53 6.02
N LEU A 601 -8.89 6.95 4.82
CA LEU A 601 -9.71 5.77 4.46
C LEU A 601 -9.37 4.55 5.32
N VAL A 602 -8.08 4.29 5.55
CA VAL A 602 -7.61 3.16 6.37
C VAL A 602 -8.06 3.30 7.82
N GLU A 603 -7.91 4.48 8.43
CA GLU A 603 -8.32 4.71 9.83
C GLU A 603 -9.85 4.78 9.97
N ALA A 604 -10.59 5.30 8.98
CA ALA A 604 -12.05 5.19 8.96
C ALA A 604 -12.54 3.74 8.85
N GLY A 605 -11.87 2.92 8.02
CA GLY A 605 -12.16 1.49 7.91
C GLY A 605 -11.83 0.72 9.19
N ALA A 606 -10.71 1.05 9.84
CA ALA A 606 -10.35 0.51 11.14
C ALA A 606 -11.39 0.88 12.20
N ASP A 607 -11.84 2.13 12.24
CA ASP A 607 -12.88 2.58 13.15
C ASP A 607 -14.22 1.86 12.91
N ALA A 608 -14.59 1.64 11.64
CA ALA A 608 -15.78 0.85 11.31
C ALA A 608 -15.66 -0.60 11.82
N VAL A 609 -14.49 -1.22 11.70
CA VAL A 609 -14.22 -2.55 12.28
C VAL A 609 -14.35 -2.51 13.80
N LEU A 610 -13.70 -1.57 14.48
CA LEU A 610 -13.73 -1.41 15.94
C LEU A 610 -15.15 -1.19 16.45
N ARG A 611 -15.94 -0.32 15.80
CA ARG A 611 -17.37 -0.10 16.10
C ARG A 611 -18.15 -1.41 16.03
N MET A 612 -18.11 -2.08 14.88
CA MET A 612 -18.85 -3.34 14.65
C MET A 612 -18.45 -4.45 15.62
N VAL A 613 -17.15 -4.58 15.92
CA VAL A 613 -16.65 -5.54 16.91
C VAL A 613 -17.11 -5.17 18.33
N GLY A 614 -17.11 -3.88 18.67
CA GLY A 614 -17.48 -3.39 20.00
C GLY A 614 -18.98 -3.51 20.28
N GLU A 615 -19.82 -3.42 19.24
CA GLU A 615 -21.27 -3.64 19.33
C GLU A 615 -21.61 -5.12 19.62
N GLU A 616 -20.80 -6.06 19.14
CA GLU A 616 -21.06 -7.51 19.21
C GLU A 616 -20.22 -8.24 20.27
N SER A 617 -19.28 -7.55 20.93
CA SER A 617 -18.37 -8.17 21.90
C SER A 617 -17.84 -7.21 22.97
N ALA A 618 -17.39 -7.80 24.09
CA ALA A 618 -16.67 -7.10 25.15
C ALA A 618 -15.17 -6.91 24.82
N ALA A 619 -14.79 -6.86 23.54
CA ALA A 619 -13.40 -6.72 23.14
C ALA A 619 -12.75 -5.47 23.75
N ALA A 620 -11.47 -5.58 24.11
CA ALA A 620 -10.63 -4.44 24.48
C ALA A 620 -9.99 -3.84 23.22
N PHE A 621 -9.73 -2.53 23.22
CA PHE A 621 -9.19 -1.84 22.05
C PHE A 621 -7.92 -1.07 22.35
N ALA A 622 -7.03 -0.96 21.36
CA ALA A 622 -5.77 -0.27 21.53
C ALA A 622 -5.38 0.58 20.32
N TRP A 623 -4.83 1.76 20.58
CA TRP A 623 -4.35 2.68 19.55
C TRP A 623 -2.99 3.26 19.88
N TYR A 624 -2.25 3.57 18.82
CA TYR A 624 -1.07 4.42 18.92
C TYR A 624 -1.42 5.86 18.57
N GLY A 625 -1.31 6.74 19.57
CA GLY A 625 -1.31 8.18 19.40
C GLY A 625 -0.10 8.65 18.60
N SER A 626 -0.24 9.78 17.91
CA SER A 626 0.83 10.34 17.10
C SER A 626 1.64 11.36 17.89
N PRO A 627 2.99 11.34 17.83
CA PRO A 627 3.82 12.35 18.48
C PRO A 627 3.75 13.73 17.78
N THR A 628 3.04 13.81 16.66
CA THR A 628 2.88 15.01 15.83
C THR A 628 1.40 15.41 15.68
N ASP A 629 0.61 15.21 16.72
CA ASP A 629 -0.77 15.72 16.85
C ASP A 629 -0.84 16.81 17.96
N ALA A 630 -1.97 17.49 18.08
CA ALA A 630 -2.23 18.39 19.20
C ALA A 630 -2.90 17.64 20.36
N TYR A 631 -2.47 17.90 21.60
CA TYR A 631 -2.99 17.24 22.80
C TYR A 631 -3.40 18.23 23.89
N PRO A 632 -4.48 17.94 24.64
CA PRO A 632 -4.75 18.64 25.89
C PRO A 632 -3.69 18.25 26.91
N VAL A 633 -3.22 19.22 27.69
CA VAL A 633 -2.21 19.04 28.73
C VAL A 633 -2.62 19.81 29.98
N ALA A 634 -2.56 19.15 31.14
CA ALA A 634 -2.77 19.81 32.42
C ALA A 634 -1.66 20.85 32.66
N GLY A 635 -2.03 21.99 33.23
CA GLY A 635 -1.23 23.22 33.22
C GLY A 635 0.24 23.09 33.66
N ASN A 636 1.10 23.84 32.95
CA ASN A 636 1.99 24.83 33.57
C ASN A 636 2.42 25.80 32.45
N ASP A 637 1.72 26.93 32.33
CA ASP A 637 2.01 27.98 31.37
C ASP A 637 3.36 28.68 31.63
N ALA A 638 4.17 28.27 32.62
CA ALA A 638 5.47 28.87 32.90
C ALA A 638 6.44 28.82 31.70
N ALA A 639 6.44 27.74 30.91
CA ALA A 639 7.23 27.66 29.67
C ALA A 639 6.61 28.49 28.53
N ALA A 640 5.28 28.64 28.52
CA ALA A 640 4.56 29.49 27.59
C ALA A 640 4.70 30.98 27.94
N ALA A 641 4.81 31.34 29.23
CA ALA A 641 4.99 32.68 29.75
C ALA A 641 6.37 33.23 29.36
N GLY A 642 7.43 32.44 29.55
CA GLY A 642 8.77 32.82 29.09
C GLY A 642 8.91 32.92 27.56
N ALA A 643 8.07 32.24 26.79
CA ALA A 643 8.01 32.35 25.33
C ALA A 643 7.08 33.49 24.84
N ALA A 644 5.99 33.76 25.56
CA ALA A 644 5.01 34.81 25.27
C ALA A 644 5.56 36.22 25.56
N GLU A 645 6.26 36.41 26.69
CA GLU A 645 6.94 37.67 27.05
C GLU A 645 7.95 38.15 25.98
N LEU A 646 8.48 37.25 25.16
CA LEU A 646 9.46 37.56 24.10
C LEU A 646 8.85 37.77 22.71
N SER A 647 7.58 37.39 22.51
CA SER A 647 6.83 37.61 21.27
C SER A 647 6.09 38.95 21.23
N GLY A 648 5.86 39.57 22.40
CA GLY A 648 5.45 40.96 22.53
C GLY A 648 6.67 41.88 22.39
N GLY A 649 6.74 42.62 21.27
CA GLY A 649 7.80 43.59 21.06
C GLY A 649 7.66 44.82 21.97
N THR A 650 8.83 45.44 22.23
CA THR A 650 9.10 46.78 22.80
C THR A 650 9.02 46.94 24.32
N ASP A 651 10.02 46.44 25.06
CA ASP A 651 10.66 47.29 26.07
C ASP A 651 12.07 46.79 26.43
N LEU A 652 13.09 47.58 26.08
CA LEU A 652 14.52 47.29 26.33
C LEU A 652 15.00 47.80 27.70
N ALA A 653 14.09 48.18 28.61
CA ALA A 653 14.45 48.93 29.82
C ALA A 653 14.48 48.11 31.14
N ASN A 654 13.80 46.96 31.24
CA ASN A 654 13.66 46.24 32.53
C ASN A 654 14.12 44.77 32.47
N ALA A 655 15.38 44.55 32.09
CA ALA A 655 16.00 43.22 32.08
C ALA A 655 16.56 42.76 33.46
N ALA A 656 16.10 43.36 34.57
CA ALA A 656 16.74 43.20 35.89
C ALA A 656 15.96 42.33 36.90
N GLU A 657 14.74 41.88 36.60
CA GLU A 657 13.89 41.14 37.55
C GLU A 657 13.33 39.83 36.97
N LEU A 658 14.14 39.10 36.19
CA LEU A 658 13.81 37.71 35.83
C LEU A 658 14.41 36.76 36.89
N PRO A 659 13.64 35.78 37.43
CA PRO A 659 14.16 34.81 38.37
C PRO A 659 15.31 33.99 37.76
N SER A 660 16.28 33.62 38.60
CA SER A 660 17.48 32.93 38.12
C SER A 660 17.16 31.49 37.68
N PRO A 661 17.97 30.90 36.76
CA PRO A 661 17.73 29.58 36.16
C PRO A 661 17.63 28.40 37.12
N ALA A 662 17.86 28.58 38.43
CA ALA A 662 17.79 27.51 39.42
C ALA A 662 16.37 27.27 39.98
N GLU A 663 15.41 28.16 39.76
CA GLU A 663 14.11 28.16 40.46
C GLU A 663 12.92 27.63 39.62
N LEU A 664 13.14 27.28 38.35
CA LEU A 664 12.13 26.62 37.50
C LEU A 664 12.30 25.08 37.53
N PRO A 665 11.24 24.28 37.73
CA PRO A 665 11.33 22.83 37.58
C PRO A 665 11.73 22.44 36.15
N GLY A 666 12.76 21.58 35.98
CA GLY A 666 13.22 21.10 34.67
C GLY A 666 14.45 21.81 34.07
N THR A 667 15.23 22.51 34.89
CA THR A 667 16.40 23.34 34.51
C THR A 667 17.72 22.59 34.31
N ALA A 668 17.76 21.27 34.51
CA ALA A 668 18.91 20.44 34.12
C ALA A 668 19.16 20.52 32.60
N GLU A 669 20.43 20.53 32.18
CA GLU A 669 20.84 20.43 30.77
C GLU A 669 20.12 19.24 30.11
N LEU A 670 19.58 19.36 28.88
CA LEU A 670 19.01 18.21 28.16
C LEU A 670 20.14 17.25 27.78
N PRO A 671 20.29 16.07 28.41
CA PRO A 671 21.47 15.27 28.18
C PRO A 671 21.37 14.59 26.80
N GLY A 672 22.33 14.90 25.94
CA GLY A 672 22.46 14.33 24.59
C GLY A 672 22.16 15.28 23.42
N GLY A 673 21.69 16.50 23.67
CA GLY A 673 21.62 17.54 22.64
C GLY A 673 23.01 18.10 22.32
N LEU A 674 23.38 18.20 21.04
CA LEU A 674 24.64 18.86 20.62
C LEU A 674 24.50 20.39 20.60
N LEU A 675 23.28 20.90 20.56
CA LEU A 675 22.99 22.34 20.65
C LEU A 675 22.54 22.71 22.05
N SER A 676 23.13 23.77 22.61
CA SER A 676 22.73 24.28 23.92
C SER A 676 21.32 24.88 23.87
N ARG A 677 20.60 24.82 25.00
CA ARG A 677 19.29 25.49 25.15
C ARG A 677 19.38 26.99 24.82
N ALA A 678 20.53 27.63 25.05
CA ALA A 678 20.77 29.02 24.68
C ALA A 678 20.74 29.23 23.16
N ALA A 679 21.37 28.35 22.37
CA ALA A 679 21.33 28.42 20.91
C ALA A 679 19.92 28.23 20.35
N ILE A 680 19.15 27.29 20.93
CA ILE A 680 17.74 27.07 20.57
C ILE A 680 16.90 28.32 20.86
N ARG A 681 17.07 28.95 22.03
CA ARG A 681 16.39 30.20 22.38
C ARG A 681 16.77 31.36 21.46
N SER A 682 18.04 31.53 21.13
CA SER A 682 18.49 32.57 20.21
C SER A 682 17.87 32.40 18.81
N TRP A 683 17.82 31.16 18.32
CA TRP A 683 17.11 30.86 17.07
C TRP A 683 15.62 31.17 17.17
N ALA A 684 14.96 30.71 18.23
CA ALA A 684 13.53 30.93 18.44
C ALA A 684 13.17 32.43 18.44
N LYS A 685 13.98 33.26 19.10
CA LYS A 685 13.82 34.72 19.09
C LYS A 685 13.99 35.31 17.68
N LEU A 686 15.01 34.88 16.94
CA LEU A 686 15.26 35.35 15.57
C LEU A 686 14.18 34.91 14.59
N ALA A 687 13.63 33.70 14.77
CA ALA A 687 12.64 33.10 13.89
C ALA A 687 11.20 33.50 14.24
N GLY A 688 10.97 34.23 15.35
CA GLY A 688 9.63 34.54 15.84
C GLY A 688 8.85 33.29 16.23
N ALA A 689 9.53 32.29 16.81
CA ALA A 689 8.93 31.00 17.11
C ALA A 689 7.84 31.12 18.18
N ARG A 690 6.71 30.46 17.94
CA ARG A 690 5.55 30.48 18.82
C ARG A 690 5.68 29.45 19.94
N PRO A 691 5.07 29.68 21.11
CA PRO A 691 4.97 28.67 22.16
C PRO A 691 4.32 27.39 21.62
N ALA A 692 4.88 26.24 21.99
CA ALA A 692 4.24 24.95 21.69
C ALA A 692 2.94 24.76 22.48
N ARG A 693 2.88 25.33 23.69
CA ARG A 693 1.76 25.24 24.61
C ARG A 693 1.00 26.56 24.62
N GLN A 694 -0.29 26.52 24.33
CA GLN A 694 -1.16 27.70 24.34
C GLN A 694 -2.60 27.29 24.65
N GLY A 695 -3.17 27.88 25.70
CA GLY A 695 -4.56 27.67 26.10
C GLY A 695 -4.87 26.20 26.38
N GLY A 696 -4.09 25.56 27.26
CA GLY A 696 -4.28 24.16 27.66
C GLY A 696 -3.91 23.10 26.63
N VAL A 697 -3.44 23.50 25.43
CA VAL A 697 -3.10 22.58 24.34
C VAL A 697 -1.63 22.69 23.99
N VAL A 698 -0.97 21.55 23.81
CA VAL A 698 0.34 21.47 23.15
C VAL A 698 0.12 21.17 21.66
N ASN A 699 0.58 22.05 20.78
CA ASN A 699 0.44 21.92 19.33
C ASN A 699 1.71 21.35 18.69
N LEU A 700 1.71 20.04 18.41
CA LEU A 700 2.84 19.33 17.79
C LEU A 700 2.61 18.98 16.31
N LEU A 701 1.55 19.51 15.70
CA LEU A 701 1.20 19.25 14.29
C LEU A 701 2.30 19.72 13.35
N GLN A 702 2.65 18.93 12.32
CA GLN A 702 3.75 19.24 11.40
C GLN A 702 3.31 19.44 9.95
N ASP A 703 3.81 20.49 9.29
CA ASP A 703 3.57 20.78 7.85
C ASP A 703 3.82 19.57 6.95
N ILE A 704 4.87 18.81 7.25
CA ILE A 704 5.34 17.70 6.41
C ILE A 704 4.40 16.49 6.43
N GLN A 705 3.56 16.36 7.47
CA GLN A 705 2.57 15.28 7.57
C GLN A 705 1.28 15.63 6.82
N GLY A 706 0.83 16.89 6.93
CA GLY A 706 -0.36 17.41 6.25
C GLY A 706 -1.70 17.09 6.95
N PRO A 707 -2.82 17.66 6.45
CA PRO A 707 -4.13 17.57 7.11
C PRO A 707 -4.72 16.16 7.13
N ASN A 708 -4.45 15.34 6.10
CA ASN A 708 -4.94 13.96 6.06
C ASN A 708 -4.31 13.09 7.15
N TYR A 709 -3.06 13.37 7.54
CA TYR A 709 -2.43 12.67 8.67
C TYR A 709 -3.07 13.07 10.01
N ALA A 710 -3.32 14.37 10.20
CA ALA A 710 -4.00 14.87 11.40
C ALA A 710 -5.42 14.29 11.53
N ALA A 711 -6.20 14.33 10.44
CA ALA A 711 -7.52 13.72 10.37
C ALA A 711 -7.48 12.22 10.72
N ALA A 712 -6.61 11.46 10.06
CA ALA A 712 -6.46 10.03 10.29
C ALA A 712 -6.17 9.70 11.76
N LYS A 713 -5.22 10.39 12.39
CA LYS A 713 -4.89 10.16 13.81
C LYS A 713 -5.93 10.68 14.78
N ARG A 714 -6.73 11.66 14.38
CA ARG A 714 -7.85 12.15 15.18
C ARG A 714 -8.98 11.12 15.29
N ILE A 715 -9.24 10.32 14.24
CA ILE A 715 -10.26 9.26 14.25
C ILE A 715 -10.01 8.25 15.37
N GLY A 716 -8.81 7.65 15.42
CA GLY A 716 -8.46 6.68 16.47
C GLY A 716 -8.50 7.27 17.89
N ARG A 717 -8.06 8.53 18.05
CA ARG A 717 -8.18 9.25 19.34
C ARG A 717 -9.63 9.44 19.75
N TRP A 718 -10.51 9.87 18.85
CA TRP A 718 -11.94 10.02 19.15
C TRP A 718 -12.58 8.70 19.56
N ARG A 719 -12.26 7.61 18.86
CA ARG A 719 -12.76 6.29 19.23
C ARG A 719 -12.28 5.87 20.61
N ALA A 720 -11.00 6.04 20.91
CA ALA A 720 -10.47 5.76 22.25
C ALA A 720 -11.23 6.52 23.34
N THR A 721 -11.51 7.81 23.12
CA THR A 721 -12.31 8.63 24.06
C THR A 721 -13.74 8.10 24.22
N VAL A 722 -14.42 7.75 23.12
CA VAL A 722 -15.79 7.22 23.13
C VAL A 722 -15.87 5.88 23.86
N GLU A 723 -14.94 4.96 23.59
CA GLU A 723 -14.95 3.62 24.18
C GLU A 723 -14.56 3.66 25.66
N ARG A 724 -13.61 4.53 26.04
CA ARG A 724 -13.28 4.77 27.45
C ARG A 724 -14.48 5.29 28.25
N GLU A 725 -15.19 6.28 27.72
CA GLU A 725 -16.40 6.81 28.38
C GLU A 725 -17.49 5.73 28.50
N ALA A 726 -17.60 4.85 27.52
CA ALA A 726 -18.51 3.70 27.54
C ALA A 726 -18.07 2.57 28.51
N GLY A 727 -16.94 2.72 29.21
CA GLY A 727 -16.44 1.76 30.18
C GLY A 727 -15.72 0.55 29.57
N ARG A 728 -15.31 0.63 28.29
CA ARG A 728 -14.52 -0.43 27.63
C ARG A 728 -13.06 -0.36 28.04
N ASP A 729 -12.45 -1.52 28.22
CA ASP A 729 -11.01 -1.65 28.40
C ASP A 729 -10.27 -1.11 27.16
N ILE A 730 -9.43 -0.10 27.36
CA ILE A 730 -8.64 0.48 26.28
C ILE A 730 -7.17 0.68 26.66
N SER A 731 -6.32 0.65 25.64
CA SER A 731 -4.94 1.13 25.70
C SER A 731 -4.76 2.27 24.70
N TYR A 732 -4.20 3.38 25.16
CA TYR A 732 -3.83 4.49 24.27
C TYR A 732 -2.46 4.99 24.68
N THR A 733 -1.50 4.93 23.78
CA THR A 733 -0.14 5.42 24.03
C THR A 733 0.33 6.26 22.86
N ILE A 734 0.81 7.48 23.13
CA ILE A 734 1.51 8.27 22.11
C ILE A 734 2.81 7.54 21.75
N ALA A 735 2.90 7.08 20.50
CA ALA A 735 4.09 6.44 19.98
C ALA A 735 5.21 7.46 19.74
N PRO A 736 6.49 7.05 19.85
CA PRO A 736 7.62 7.94 19.59
C PRO A 736 7.73 8.26 18.10
N MET A 737 8.43 9.35 17.79
CA MET A 737 8.98 9.51 16.44
C MET A 737 9.89 8.31 16.16
N ALA A 738 9.55 7.49 15.17
CA ALA A 738 10.28 6.26 14.88
C ALA A 738 10.99 6.31 13.53
N ARG A 739 12.23 5.82 13.49
CA ARG A 739 13.05 5.66 12.27
C ARG A 739 12.56 4.47 11.44
N THR A 740 11.40 4.65 10.81
CA THR A 740 10.77 3.63 9.95
C THR A 740 11.27 3.70 8.51
N GLU A 741 11.14 2.60 7.74
CA GLU A 741 11.48 2.60 6.30
C GLU A 741 10.73 3.71 5.55
N SER A 742 9.44 3.91 5.88
CA SER A 742 8.58 4.96 5.28
C SER A 742 9.06 6.39 5.53
N VAL A 743 9.76 6.64 6.64
CA VAL A 743 10.34 7.97 6.94
C VAL A 743 11.72 8.12 6.29
N LEU A 744 12.55 7.08 6.36
CA LEU A 744 13.96 7.12 5.93
C LEU A 744 14.15 7.19 4.41
N ILE A 745 13.12 6.94 3.62
CA ILE A 745 13.14 7.13 2.16
C ILE A 745 13.21 8.61 1.75
N SER A 746 12.79 9.55 2.61
CA SER A 746 12.78 10.98 2.33
C SER A 746 14.06 11.66 2.87
N GLN A 747 14.86 12.26 1.97
CA GLN A 747 16.10 12.95 2.39
C GLN A 747 15.84 14.11 3.37
N PRO A 748 14.83 14.99 3.15
CA PRO A 748 14.51 16.05 4.11
C PRO A 748 14.08 15.51 5.47
N LEU A 749 13.26 14.45 5.52
CA LEU A 749 12.85 13.85 6.79
C LEU A 749 14.05 13.23 7.53
N ARG A 750 14.97 12.56 6.83
CA ARG A 750 16.20 12.04 7.45
C ARG A 750 17.05 13.14 8.09
N ALA A 751 17.22 14.26 7.39
CA ALA A 751 17.97 15.39 7.89
C ALA A 751 17.24 16.06 9.07
N GLY A 752 15.93 16.24 8.98
CA GLY A 752 15.10 16.74 10.07
C GLY A 752 15.19 15.85 11.32
N TYR A 753 15.11 14.53 11.17
CA TYR A 753 15.21 13.56 12.28
C TYR A 753 16.60 13.58 12.94
N ALA A 754 17.66 13.65 12.13
CA ALA A 754 19.02 13.83 12.65
C ALA A 754 19.20 15.18 13.37
N GLY A 755 18.53 16.23 12.88
CA GLY A 755 18.47 17.54 13.51
C GLY A 755 17.76 17.53 14.85
N LEU A 756 16.58 16.91 14.92
CA LEU A 756 15.79 16.76 16.15
C LEU A 756 16.57 16.01 17.22
N GLU A 757 17.31 14.97 16.84
CA GLU A 757 18.23 14.27 17.74
C GLU A 757 19.30 15.22 18.32
N ARG A 758 19.84 16.17 17.55
CA ARG A 758 20.79 17.19 18.05
C ARG A 758 20.14 18.25 18.93
N LEU A 759 18.82 18.46 18.79
CA LEU A 759 18.02 19.36 19.60
C LEU A 759 17.54 18.73 20.92
N GLY A 760 17.83 17.45 21.14
CA GLY A 760 17.44 16.73 22.36
C GLY A 760 16.13 15.92 22.23
N TYR A 761 15.57 15.78 21.03
CA TYR A 761 14.33 15.03 20.75
C TYR A 761 14.61 13.85 19.82
N PRO A 762 15.37 12.82 20.27
CA PRO A 762 15.85 11.75 19.42
C PRO A 762 14.70 10.82 18.96
N PRO A 763 14.55 10.60 17.65
CA PRO A 763 13.68 9.55 17.14
C PRO A 763 14.20 8.16 17.55
N LEU A 764 13.30 7.24 17.91
CA LEU A 764 13.64 5.87 18.29
C LEU A 764 13.77 4.94 17.09
N ALA A 765 14.52 3.84 17.22
CA ALA A 765 14.44 2.74 16.28
C ALA A 765 13.05 2.09 16.32
N ALA A 766 12.53 1.68 15.15
CA ALA A 766 11.16 1.20 15.03
C ALA A 766 10.89 -0.08 15.84
N ASP A 767 11.86 -1.00 15.91
CA ASP A 767 11.73 -2.23 16.70
C ASP A 767 11.86 -1.99 18.21
N THR A 768 12.63 -0.98 18.63
CA THR A 768 12.65 -0.49 20.02
C THR A 768 11.28 0.05 20.42
N ALA A 769 10.73 0.96 19.61
CA ALA A 769 9.42 1.55 19.83
C ALA A 769 8.31 0.49 19.88
N ALA A 770 8.30 -0.46 18.91
CA ALA A 770 7.31 -1.54 18.87
C ALA A 770 7.34 -2.42 20.13
N ALA A 771 8.53 -2.75 20.64
CA ALA A 771 8.66 -3.58 21.83
C ALA A 771 8.19 -2.87 23.11
N LEU A 772 8.52 -1.58 23.27
CA LEU A 772 8.05 -0.78 24.40
C LEU A 772 6.53 -0.59 24.36
N LEU A 773 5.96 -0.27 23.19
CA LEU A 773 4.51 -0.16 22.98
C LEU A 773 3.78 -1.47 23.28
N ALA A 774 4.37 -2.62 22.92
CA ALA A 774 3.80 -3.93 23.27
C ALA A 774 3.77 -4.17 24.78
N GLY A 775 4.81 -3.77 25.51
CA GLY A 775 4.84 -3.86 26.98
C GLY A 775 3.77 -2.97 27.63
N LEU A 776 3.63 -1.73 27.17
CA LEU A 776 2.61 -0.79 27.67
C LEU A 776 1.19 -1.27 27.36
N LEU A 777 0.95 -1.79 26.15
CA LEU A 777 -0.31 -2.43 25.78
C LEU A 777 -0.65 -3.57 26.75
N VAL A 778 0.30 -4.47 27.01
CA VAL A 778 0.09 -5.59 27.93
C VAL A 778 -0.23 -5.08 29.33
N TRP A 779 0.49 -4.06 29.80
CA TRP A 779 0.22 -3.49 31.12
C TRP A 779 -1.19 -2.90 31.22
N ASP A 780 -1.62 -2.07 30.26
CA ASP A 780 -2.96 -1.47 30.22
C ASP A 780 -4.06 -2.56 30.20
N LEU A 781 -3.83 -3.67 29.50
CA LEU A 781 -4.78 -4.79 29.40
C LEU A 781 -4.97 -5.57 30.71
N HIS A 782 -4.01 -5.49 31.63
CA HIS A 782 -4.09 -6.05 32.98
C HIS A 782 -4.51 -5.02 34.03
N HIS A 783 -4.41 -3.72 33.71
CA HIS A 783 -4.75 -2.59 34.59
C HIS A 783 -5.74 -1.61 33.92
N PRO A 784 -6.91 -2.09 33.44
CA PRO A 784 -7.88 -1.22 32.76
C PRO A 784 -8.37 -0.07 33.64
N GLU A 785 -8.38 -0.26 34.97
CA GLU A 785 -8.74 0.78 35.94
C GLU A 785 -7.79 1.98 35.93
N ALA A 786 -6.52 1.78 35.58
CA ALA A 786 -5.54 2.87 35.50
C ALA A 786 -5.88 3.84 34.37
N THR A 787 -6.27 3.31 33.20
CA THR A 787 -6.74 4.12 32.07
C THR A 787 -8.10 4.73 32.35
N ALA A 788 -9.00 4.00 32.99
CA ALA A 788 -10.33 4.49 33.35
C ALA A 788 -10.25 5.69 34.32
N ALA A 789 -9.40 5.62 35.34
CA ALA A 789 -9.26 6.66 36.36
C ALA A 789 -8.43 7.88 35.91
N SER A 790 -7.66 7.77 34.83
CA SER A 790 -6.74 8.83 34.40
C SER A 790 -7.47 10.04 33.80
N THR A 791 -7.24 11.23 34.36
CA THR A 791 -7.75 12.50 33.81
C THR A 791 -6.94 12.99 32.60
N SER A 792 -5.81 12.35 32.31
CA SER A 792 -4.91 12.68 31.21
C SER A 792 -4.46 11.43 30.44
N PHE A 793 -5.37 10.46 30.25
CA PHE A 793 -5.05 9.14 29.66
C PHE A 793 -4.44 9.19 28.25
N LEU A 794 -4.59 10.33 27.55
CA LEU A 794 -3.94 10.53 26.25
C LEU A 794 -2.42 10.75 26.37
N THR A 795 -1.93 11.25 27.51
CA THR A 795 -0.55 11.74 27.66
C THR A 795 0.21 11.14 28.85
N ASP A 796 -0.47 10.54 29.84
CA ASP A 796 0.13 10.03 31.09
C ASP A 796 1.22 8.95 30.90
N ARG A 797 1.09 8.10 29.88
CA ARG A 797 2.07 7.04 29.51
C ARG A 797 2.69 7.26 28.13
N ALA A 798 2.83 8.51 27.71
CA ALA A 798 3.40 8.82 26.40
C ALA A 798 4.89 8.43 26.26
N LEU A 799 5.22 7.82 25.12
CA LEU A 799 6.59 7.60 24.65
C LEU A 799 6.95 8.70 23.64
N ASP A 800 6.88 9.98 24.04
CA ASP A 800 6.91 11.11 23.12
C ASP A 800 8.33 11.62 22.76
N GLY A 801 9.37 11.07 23.39
CA GLY A 801 10.75 11.51 23.17
C GLY A 801 11.01 12.94 23.65
N GLY A 802 10.21 13.43 24.60
CA GLY A 802 10.25 14.77 25.16
C GLY A 802 9.50 15.85 24.36
N LEU A 803 8.78 15.48 23.30
CA LEU A 803 8.03 16.43 22.46
C LEU A 803 6.86 17.10 23.19
N LEU A 804 6.19 16.45 24.13
CA LEU A 804 5.15 17.08 24.95
C LEU A 804 5.74 18.25 25.74
N SER A 805 7.00 18.16 26.15
CA SER A 805 7.72 19.21 26.90
C SER A 805 8.47 20.20 25.99
N ILE A 806 8.28 20.15 24.67
CA ILE A 806 8.95 21.07 23.75
C ILE A 806 8.50 22.53 24.02
N PRO A 807 9.42 23.51 24.07
CA PRO A 807 9.06 24.89 24.41
C PRO A 807 8.40 25.65 23.25
N TYR A 808 8.83 25.39 22.02
CA TYR A 808 8.37 26.09 20.82
C TYR A 808 7.74 25.13 19.83
N GLN A 809 6.83 25.63 18.99
CA GLN A 809 6.17 24.79 17.98
C GLN A 809 7.21 24.07 17.10
N PRO A 810 7.05 22.76 16.83
CA PRO A 810 8.03 21.99 16.05
C PRO A 810 8.34 22.57 14.66
N ASN A 811 7.36 23.20 13.99
CA ASN A 811 7.55 23.79 12.67
C ASN A 811 8.49 25.00 12.70
N ASP A 812 8.47 25.79 13.78
CA ASP A 812 9.30 26.99 13.92
C ASP A 812 10.76 26.60 14.25
N LEU A 813 10.96 25.37 14.77
CA LEU A 813 12.27 24.75 14.97
C LEU A 813 12.74 23.90 13.78
N ALA A 814 11.89 23.64 12.78
CA ALA A 814 12.20 22.73 11.68
C ALA A 814 13.39 23.21 10.84
N GLY A 815 13.52 24.52 10.63
CA GLY A 815 14.67 25.12 9.94
C GLY A 815 15.99 24.86 10.68
N LEU A 816 15.98 25.05 11.99
CA LEU A 816 17.14 24.75 12.84
C LEU A 816 17.47 23.26 12.83
N ALA A 817 16.46 22.39 12.93
CA ALA A 817 16.66 20.94 12.84
C ALA A 817 17.27 20.55 11.49
N LEU A 818 16.73 21.05 10.37
CA LEU A 818 17.22 20.74 9.03
C LEU A 818 18.67 21.21 8.82
N LEU A 819 18.99 22.44 9.23
CA LEU A 819 20.36 22.97 9.20
C LEU A 819 21.30 22.13 10.05
N SER A 820 20.83 21.78 11.25
CA SER A 820 21.56 20.93 12.18
C SER A 820 21.71 19.51 11.68
N GLY A 821 20.95 19.03 10.69
CA GLY A 821 21.11 17.68 10.12
C GLY A 821 21.62 17.68 8.67
N ALA A 822 22.11 18.83 8.18
CA ALA A 822 22.36 19.06 6.76
C ALA A 822 23.38 18.08 6.14
N GLU A 823 24.27 17.47 6.92
CA GLU A 823 25.19 16.45 6.42
C GLU A 823 24.46 15.23 5.83
N LYS A 824 23.23 14.95 6.28
CA LYS A 824 22.39 13.86 5.74
C LYS A 824 21.74 14.20 4.40
N LEU A 825 21.75 15.47 3.99
CA LEU A 825 21.31 15.90 2.65
C LEU A 825 22.38 15.61 1.60
N LEU A 826 23.66 15.64 1.98
CA LEU A 826 24.81 15.42 1.09
C LEU A 826 25.20 13.94 0.94
N GLY A 827 24.73 13.08 1.84
CA GLY A 827 24.99 11.64 1.79
C GLY A 827 24.21 10.92 0.68
N ARG A 828 24.92 10.27 -0.26
CA ARG A 828 24.31 9.20 -1.07
C ARG A 828 23.70 8.15 -0.13
N PRO A 829 22.52 7.58 -0.43
CA PRO A 829 21.98 6.49 0.38
C PRO A 829 23.04 5.40 0.50
N SER A 830 23.39 5.01 1.73
CA SER A 830 24.28 3.90 1.97
C SER A 830 23.66 2.67 1.31
N LYS A 831 24.32 2.14 0.28
CA LYS A 831 23.98 0.80 -0.21
C LYS A 831 24.16 -0.14 0.99
N PRO A 832 23.25 -1.10 1.21
CA PRO A 832 23.51 -2.16 2.18
C PRO A 832 24.83 -2.81 1.79
N THR A 833 25.81 -2.74 2.68
CA THR A 833 27.09 -3.41 2.54
C THR A 833 26.78 -4.90 2.47
N ALA A 834 27.05 -5.51 1.31
CA ALA A 834 26.99 -6.95 1.15
C ALA A 834 28.08 -7.59 2.02
N GLY A 835 27.78 -7.78 3.30
CA GLY A 835 28.54 -8.66 4.17
C GLY A 835 28.42 -10.08 3.63
N ARG A 836 29.56 -10.75 3.48
CA ARG A 836 29.68 -12.13 3.00
C ARG A 836 28.91 -13.07 3.94
N LEU A 837 27.65 -13.36 3.62
CA LEU A 837 26.97 -14.56 4.10
C LEU A 837 27.07 -15.59 2.98
N ARG A 838 27.99 -16.55 3.16
CA ARG A 838 27.89 -17.84 2.48
C ARG A 838 26.67 -18.54 3.06
N GLU A 839 25.56 -18.45 2.34
CA GLU A 839 24.58 -19.50 2.02
C GLU A 839 23.25 -18.81 1.65
N ARG A 840 22.80 -19.05 0.41
CA ARG A 840 21.60 -18.49 -0.21
C ARG A 840 20.38 -19.34 0.16
N PRO A 841 19.20 -18.72 0.33
CA PRO A 841 18.18 -18.84 -0.72
C PRO A 841 17.91 -17.51 -1.44
N ALA A 842 17.38 -17.62 -2.65
CA ALA A 842 17.27 -16.55 -3.64
C ALA A 842 16.37 -15.39 -3.20
N VAL A 843 16.94 -14.19 -3.13
CA VAL A 843 16.24 -12.92 -2.90
C VAL A 843 15.83 -12.31 -4.22
N GLY A 844 14.52 -12.08 -4.38
CA GLY A 844 13.91 -11.33 -5.47
C GLY A 844 12.96 -10.26 -4.95
N ASP A 845 13.46 -9.03 -4.95
CA ASP A 845 12.77 -7.78 -5.25
C ASP A 845 12.15 -6.85 -4.17
N ALA A 846 12.58 -5.58 -4.28
CA ALA A 846 12.11 -4.40 -3.56
C ALA A 846 11.03 -3.68 -4.37
N SER A 847 9.80 -3.71 -3.91
CA SER A 847 8.73 -2.80 -4.32
C SER A 847 7.96 -2.39 -3.05
N SER A 848 7.95 -1.09 -2.79
CA SER A 848 7.18 -0.43 -1.73
C SER A 848 5.69 -0.71 -1.92
N GLY A 849 5.14 -1.63 -1.12
CA GLY A 849 3.71 -1.87 -1.00
C GLY A 849 3.20 -1.13 0.24
N TYR A 850 2.62 0.05 0.00
CA TYR A 850 1.63 0.64 0.92
C TYR A 850 0.30 -0.06 0.73
#